data_AF-A0A7H9K1F2-F1
#
_entry.id   AF-A0A7H9K1F2-F1
#
_cell.length_a   1.000
_cell.length_b   1.000
_cell.length_c   1.000
_cell.angle_alpha   90.00
_cell.angle_beta   90.00
_cell.angle_gamma   90.00
#
_symmetry.space_group_name_H-M   'P 1'
#
loop_
_entity.id
_entity.type
_entity.pdbx_description
1 polymer ?
#
loop_
_entity_poly.entity_id
_entity_poly.type
_entity_poly.pdbx_seq_one_letter_code
_entity_poly.pdbx_strand_id
1 'polypeptide(L)'
;MSTKFKTVITTAGAAKLAAATVPGGKKVTLSAMAVGDGNGKLPVPDAGQTKLVREVWRHALNKVSVDNKNKNYIVAELVVPPEVGGFWMRELGLYDDAGTLIAVSNMAESYKPELAEGSGRAQTCRMVIILSNVASVELSIDASTVMATQDYVDDKIAEHEQSRRHPDATLTEKGFTQLSSATNSTSEKQAATPKAVKAAYDNAEKRLQKDQNGGDIPDKDAFLDNVGVTSLTFMKNNGEMPVDADLNTFGPVKAYLGIWSKATSTNATLEKNFPEDNAVGVLEVFAAGNFAGTQRFTTRDGNVYIRRLANKWNGSDGPWGIWRHTQSATRPLSTTIDLNTLGAAEHLGLWRNSSSAIASYERNYPEEGGFAQGMLEILEGGNYGRTQRYTTRRGNMYVRCLAASWDASNPQWEPWLRVGHQSESRYYEGDLNVLTDPGIYSVTGKATNGPMLDTVGATLLGILEVIRRFDGVSVWQRYTTTGKSETTQGRTFERVYAGSKWTEWREVYNSFSLPLNLGIGGAVAKLSSLDWQTYDFVPGSLITVRLDNMTNIPDGMDWGVIDGNLINIAVGPSDDSGTGRSMHVWRSTVSKANYRFFMVRISGNPGSRTITTRRVPIIDEAQTWAAKQTFSAGLSGELSGNAATATKLKTARNINGVKFDGTGDININTLVSRNRVTALSGSAKGTPGIQMYEAYNNGYPYTYGNVLHLTGVSAVGEGELLIGWSGTSGGYAPAYIRSRRDTDDAQWSGWAQIYTTAHKPSPGDIGAYTKAECNSRFITGIRLGGLSSLPTWNGTGWHDRSGHVLTGVVNSNTDELIDIAQARPVQYCINGTWYNAGSI
;
A
#
# COMPACT_ATOMS: atom_id res chain seq x y z
N MET A 1 -3.91 70.24 17.69
CA MET A 1 -4.06 70.17 16.22
C MET A 1 -5.19 69.21 15.90
N SER A 2 -6.26 69.68 15.23
CA SER A 2 -7.36 68.82 14.77
C SER A 2 -6.84 67.88 13.68
N THR A 3 -6.74 66.59 13.97
CA THR A 3 -6.41 65.56 12.98
C THR A 3 -7.51 65.51 11.91
N LYS A 4 -7.13 65.69 10.64
CA LYS A 4 -8.04 65.78 9.49
C LYS A 4 -8.91 64.53 9.29
N PHE A 5 -8.37 63.36 9.66
CA PHE A 5 -9.07 62.08 9.63
C PHE A 5 -9.12 61.49 11.03
N LYS A 6 -10.29 61.01 11.45
CA LYS A 6 -10.50 60.45 12.78
C LYS A 6 -11.56 59.36 12.74
N THR A 7 -11.44 58.44 13.68
CA THR A 7 -12.48 57.46 14.02
C THR A 7 -13.15 57.88 15.33
N VAL A 8 -14.48 57.80 15.39
CA VAL A 8 -15.28 58.11 16.57
C VAL A 8 -16.16 56.89 16.88
N ILE A 9 -16.15 56.45 18.14
CA ILE A 9 -17.08 55.43 18.63
C ILE A 9 -18.42 56.13 18.85
N THR A 10 -19.51 55.56 18.34
CA THR A 10 -20.85 56.14 18.50
C THR A 10 -21.34 55.95 19.93
N THR A 11 -22.35 56.71 20.34
CA THR A 11 -22.98 56.58 21.66
C THR A 11 -23.57 55.18 21.85
N ALA A 12 -24.17 54.61 20.79
CA ALA A 12 -24.67 53.24 20.80
C ALA A 12 -23.54 52.20 20.88
N GLY A 13 -22.44 52.42 20.15
CA GLY A 13 -21.25 51.57 20.21
C GLY A 13 -20.60 51.57 21.58
N ALA A 14 -20.43 52.74 22.19
CA ALA A 14 -19.89 52.89 23.54
C ALA A 14 -20.75 52.16 24.58
N ALA A 15 -22.08 52.24 24.47
CA ALA A 15 -22.99 51.52 25.36
C ALA A 15 -22.86 49.99 25.21
N LYS A 16 -22.76 49.47 23.98
CA LYS A 16 -22.57 48.03 23.74
C LYS A 16 -21.20 47.52 24.19
N LEU A 17 -20.14 48.29 23.92
CA LEU A 17 -18.79 47.97 24.36
C LEU A 17 -18.67 47.99 25.89
N ALA A 18 -19.36 48.90 26.57
CA ALA A 18 -19.44 48.92 28.03
C ALA A 18 -20.28 47.75 28.59
N ALA A 19 -21.38 47.36 27.93
CA ALA A 19 -22.14 46.18 28.33
C ALA A 19 -21.37 44.86 28.13
N ALA A 20 -20.41 44.82 27.21
CA ALA A 20 -19.56 43.65 26.98
C ALA A 20 -18.44 43.49 28.03
N THR A 21 -18.17 44.49 28.88
CA THR A 21 -17.12 44.40 29.92
C THR A 21 -17.62 43.89 31.26
N VAL A 22 -18.94 43.75 31.47
CA VAL A 22 -19.46 43.12 32.69
C VAL A 22 -19.21 41.60 32.66
N PRO A 23 -18.95 40.95 33.81
CA PRO A 23 -18.78 39.50 33.88
C PRO A 23 -19.98 38.76 33.27
N GLY A 24 -19.74 37.92 32.26
CA GLY A 24 -20.80 37.21 31.53
C GLY A 24 -21.51 38.03 30.43
N GLY A 25 -21.09 39.27 30.19
CA GLY A 25 -21.61 40.10 29.09
C GLY A 25 -21.30 39.50 27.72
N LYS A 26 -22.26 39.57 26.79
CA LYS A 26 -22.05 39.15 25.40
C LYS A 26 -21.04 40.11 24.76
N LYS A 27 -19.96 39.56 24.21
CA LYS A 27 -18.98 40.33 23.44
C LYS A 27 -19.64 40.96 22.22
N VAL A 28 -19.16 42.13 21.81
CA VAL A 28 -19.60 42.79 20.59
C VAL A 28 -18.94 42.08 19.40
N THR A 29 -19.75 41.43 18.57
CA THR A 29 -19.29 40.77 17.34
C THR A 29 -19.39 41.76 16.20
N LEU A 30 -18.24 42.29 15.75
CA LEU A 30 -18.17 43.19 14.60
C LEU A 30 -18.36 42.37 13.33
N SER A 31 -19.46 42.61 12.60
CA SER A 31 -19.89 41.74 11.52
C SER A 31 -19.66 42.34 10.13
N ALA A 32 -19.88 43.65 10.00
CA ALA A 32 -19.91 44.32 8.71
C ALA A 32 -19.28 45.71 8.78
N MET A 33 -18.74 46.15 7.64
CA MET A 33 -18.36 47.54 7.43
C MET A 33 -19.12 48.08 6.22
N ALA A 34 -19.61 49.30 6.36
CA ALA A 34 -20.19 50.05 5.26
C ALA A 34 -19.26 51.16 4.82
N VAL A 35 -19.31 51.44 3.53
CA VAL A 35 -18.62 52.51 2.85
C VAL A 35 -19.69 53.52 2.42
N GLY A 36 -19.42 54.80 2.68
CA GLY A 36 -20.28 55.90 2.28
C GLY A 36 -19.53 56.95 1.49
N ASP A 37 -20.26 57.71 0.68
CA ASP A 37 -19.69 58.79 -0.11
C ASP A 37 -19.90 60.17 0.52
N GLY A 38 -20.47 60.25 1.74
CA GLY A 38 -20.67 61.52 2.44
C GLY A 38 -21.62 62.50 1.75
N ASN A 39 -22.46 62.03 0.82
CA ASN A 39 -23.34 62.87 -0.01
C ASN A 39 -22.57 63.95 -0.79
N GLY A 40 -21.40 63.59 -1.32
CA GLY A 40 -20.57 64.48 -2.14
C GLY A 40 -19.61 65.38 -1.37
N LYS A 41 -19.58 65.33 -0.02
CA LYS A 41 -18.64 66.11 0.82
C LYS A 41 -17.97 65.22 1.85
N LEU A 42 -16.77 65.58 2.30
CA LEU A 42 -16.09 64.87 3.39
C LEU A 42 -16.84 65.11 4.72
N PRO A 43 -17.46 64.09 5.33
CA PRO A 43 -18.22 64.27 6.56
C PRO A 43 -17.28 64.39 7.78
N VAL A 44 -17.78 65.04 8.83
CA VAL A 44 -17.12 65.09 10.15
C VAL A 44 -17.74 64.01 11.03
N PRO A 45 -16.99 62.98 11.46
CA PRO A 45 -17.52 61.92 12.30
C PRO A 45 -18.05 62.46 13.64
N ASP A 46 -19.27 62.07 13.99
CA ASP A 46 -20.00 62.49 15.18
C ASP A 46 -20.50 61.29 16.00
N ALA A 47 -20.38 61.37 17.33
CA ALA A 47 -20.74 60.27 18.22
C ALA A 47 -22.25 60.00 18.30
N GLY A 48 -23.10 60.94 17.88
CA GLY A 48 -24.55 60.77 17.79
C GLY A 48 -25.01 60.05 16.53
N GLN A 49 -24.12 59.73 15.58
CA GLN A 49 -24.50 59.05 14.34
C GLN A 49 -25.04 57.63 14.61
N THR A 50 -26.20 57.35 14.03
CA THR A 50 -26.81 56.00 14.00
C THR A 50 -26.69 55.35 12.62
N LYS A 51 -26.30 56.13 11.60
CA LYS A 51 -26.07 55.72 10.21
C LYS A 51 -25.04 56.64 9.55
N LEU A 52 -24.46 56.18 8.44
CA LEU A 52 -23.63 57.01 7.56
C LEU A 52 -24.44 58.13 6.90
N VAL A 53 -23.77 59.21 6.48
CA VAL A 53 -24.40 60.35 5.80
C VAL A 53 -25.02 59.90 4.48
N ARG A 54 -24.29 59.10 3.69
CA ARG A 54 -24.84 58.36 2.55
C ARG A 54 -24.06 57.05 2.34
N GLU A 55 -24.62 55.96 2.83
CA GLU A 55 -24.12 54.62 2.58
C GLU A 55 -24.28 54.26 1.10
N VAL A 56 -23.21 53.73 0.49
CA VAL A 56 -23.19 53.29 -0.91
C VAL A 56 -22.94 51.79 -1.03
N TRP A 57 -22.27 51.18 -0.04
CA TRP A 57 -22.05 49.74 -0.02
C TRP A 57 -21.81 49.24 1.40
N ARG A 58 -22.23 48.01 1.70
CA ARG A 58 -21.99 47.33 2.96
C ARG A 58 -21.72 45.86 2.71
N HIS A 59 -20.73 45.31 3.41
CA HIS A 59 -20.42 43.89 3.33
C HIS A 59 -19.81 43.36 4.62
N ALA A 60 -19.80 42.03 4.77
CA ALA A 60 -19.13 41.36 5.87
C ALA A 60 -17.62 41.65 5.87
N LEU A 61 -17.04 41.77 7.06
CA LEU A 61 -15.60 42.06 7.26
C LEU A 61 -14.72 40.89 6.79
N ASN A 62 -13.57 41.21 6.19
CA ASN A 62 -12.57 40.21 5.80
C ASN A 62 -11.59 39.89 6.94
N LYS A 63 -11.38 40.82 7.88
CA LYS A 63 -10.50 40.63 9.04
C LYS A 63 -10.91 41.53 10.19
N VAL A 64 -10.89 40.98 11.41
CA VAL A 64 -10.93 41.74 12.66
C VAL A 64 -9.80 41.24 13.54
N SER A 65 -8.88 42.12 13.93
CA SER A 65 -7.69 41.73 14.71
C SER A 65 -7.25 42.81 15.68
N VAL A 66 -6.53 42.43 16.73
CA VAL A 66 -5.80 43.37 17.59
C VAL A 66 -4.52 43.80 16.88
N ASP A 67 -4.19 45.09 16.92
CA ASP A 67 -2.94 45.59 16.34
C ASP A 67 -1.71 44.98 17.04
N ASN A 68 -0.69 44.64 16.26
CA ASN A 68 0.49 43.97 16.78
C ASN A 68 1.34 44.86 17.70
N LYS A 69 1.35 46.18 17.46
CA LYS A 69 2.12 47.17 18.24
C LYS A 69 1.29 47.78 19.38
N ASN A 70 0.03 48.11 19.12
CA ASN A 70 -0.86 48.76 20.09
C ASN A 70 -1.99 47.81 20.52
N LYS A 71 -1.82 47.12 21.66
CA LYS A 71 -2.74 46.07 22.12
C LYS A 71 -4.15 46.54 22.48
N ASN A 72 -4.38 47.86 22.52
CA ASN A 72 -5.67 48.50 22.72
C ASN A 72 -6.39 48.90 21.41
N TYR A 73 -5.80 48.59 20.24
CA TYR A 73 -6.35 48.96 18.94
C TYR A 73 -6.97 47.73 18.28
N ILE A 74 -8.23 47.85 17.88
CA ILE A 74 -8.88 46.87 17.01
C ILE A 74 -8.84 47.41 15.58
N VAL A 75 -8.37 46.56 14.69
CA VAL A 75 -8.27 46.79 13.26
C VAL A 75 -9.36 45.95 12.58
N ALA A 76 -10.30 46.61 11.92
CA ALA A 76 -11.29 45.98 11.06
C ALA A 76 -10.96 46.27 9.59
N GLU A 77 -10.94 45.24 8.75
CA GLU A 77 -10.63 45.34 7.33
C GLU A 77 -11.77 44.79 6.48
N LEU A 78 -12.12 45.55 5.45
CA LEU A 78 -13.09 45.19 4.42
C LEU A 78 -12.43 45.31 3.06
N VAL A 79 -12.45 44.25 2.26
CA VAL A 79 -12.00 44.28 0.88
C VAL A 79 -13.22 44.52 0.00
N VAL A 80 -13.27 45.69 -0.65
CA VAL A 80 -14.25 45.95 -1.71
C VAL A 80 -13.76 45.25 -2.97
N PRO A 81 -14.47 44.24 -3.49
CA PRO A 81 -13.98 43.47 -4.61
C PRO A 81 -14.03 44.28 -5.93
N PRO A 82 -13.33 43.81 -6.98
CA PRO A 82 -13.29 44.48 -8.29
C PRO A 82 -14.69 44.77 -8.88
N GLU A 83 -15.64 43.87 -8.68
CA GLU A 83 -16.98 43.90 -9.27
C GLU A 83 -17.91 44.90 -8.58
N VAL A 84 -17.54 45.43 -7.42
CA VAL A 84 -18.33 46.40 -6.66
C VAL A 84 -17.63 47.76 -6.67
N GLY A 85 -18.30 48.78 -7.20
CA GLY A 85 -17.77 50.15 -7.25
C GLY A 85 -18.78 51.14 -7.83
N GLY A 86 -18.29 52.19 -8.48
CA GLY A 86 -19.12 53.26 -9.04
C GLY A 86 -19.43 54.37 -8.03
N PHE A 87 -18.67 54.45 -6.93
CA PHE A 87 -18.93 55.41 -5.85
C PHE A 87 -17.64 55.98 -5.25
N TRP A 88 -17.76 57.20 -4.73
CA TRP A 88 -16.73 57.82 -3.90
C TRP A 88 -16.76 57.24 -2.49
N MET A 89 -15.59 57.08 -1.89
CA MET A 89 -15.42 56.64 -0.52
C MET A 89 -14.94 57.83 0.31
N ARG A 90 -15.75 58.25 1.27
CA ARG A 90 -15.48 59.41 2.14
C ARG A 90 -15.70 59.09 3.61
N GLU A 91 -16.53 58.09 3.91
CA GLU A 91 -16.82 57.64 5.27
C GLU A 91 -16.88 56.10 5.35
N LEU A 92 -16.55 55.58 6.53
CA LEU A 92 -16.69 54.17 6.88
C LEU A 92 -17.52 54.04 8.15
N GLY A 93 -18.39 53.04 8.19
CA GLY A 93 -19.22 52.70 9.33
C GLY A 93 -19.02 51.25 9.72
N LEU A 94 -18.70 50.98 10.98
CA LEU A 94 -18.47 49.64 11.50
C LEU A 94 -19.70 49.18 12.28
N TYR A 95 -20.25 48.01 11.92
CA TYR A 95 -21.51 47.49 12.46
C TYR A 95 -21.31 46.15 13.17
N ASP A 96 -22.15 45.88 14.17
CA ASP A 96 -22.22 44.58 14.84
C ASP A 96 -23.22 43.61 14.20
N ASP A 97 -23.29 42.38 14.72
CA ASP A 97 -24.22 41.31 14.29
C ASP A 97 -25.71 41.70 14.37
N ALA A 98 -26.05 42.67 15.23
CA ALA A 98 -27.40 43.24 15.35
C ALA A 98 -27.64 44.46 14.44
N GLY A 99 -26.68 44.82 13.57
CA GLY A 99 -26.79 45.95 12.65
C GLY A 99 -26.65 47.33 13.29
N THR A 100 -26.17 47.42 14.52
CA THR A 100 -25.91 48.69 15.23
C THR A 100 -24.60 49.30 14.77
N LEU A 101 -24.59 50.60 14.43
CA LEU A 101 -23.37 51.33 14.08
C LEU A 101 -22.51 51.54 15.33
N ILE A 102 -21.39 50.82 15.44
CA ILE A 102 -20.46 50.85 16.58
C ILE A 102 -19.48 52.02 16.49
N ALA A 103 -18.95 52.28 15.29
CA ALA A 103 -18.01 53.36 15.07
C ALA A 103 -18.16 53.95 13.67
N VAL A 104 -17.81 55.22 13.53
CA VAL A 104 -17.81 55.96 12.26
C VAL A 104 -16.47 56.67 12.07
N SER A 105 -15.96 56.69 10.84
CA SER A 105 -14.74 57.43 10.49
C SER A 105 -14.88 58.13 9.15
N ASN A 106 -14.14 59.23 8.99
CA ASN A 106 -13.90 59.83 7.69
C ASN A 106 -12.56 59.37 7.14
N MET A 107 -12.45 59.31 5.81
CA MET A 107 -11.24 58.86 5.12
C MET A 107 -10.85 59.83 4.01
N ALA A 108 -9.62 59.71 3.49
CA ALA A 108 -9.21 60.46 2.31
C ALA A 108 -10.13 60.10 1.13
N GLU A 109 -10.62 61.13 0.43
CA GLU A 109 -11.56 60.96 -0.67
C GLU A 109 -10.92 60.09 -1.76
N SER A 110 -11.53 58.94 -2.03
CA SER A 110 -11.03 57.97 -3.01
C SER A 110 -12.19 57.44 -3.84
N TYR A 111 -12.06 57.48 -5.17
CA TYR A 111 -13.06 56.87 -6.05
C TYR A 111 -12.78 55.36 -6.19
N LYS A 112 -13.78 54.52 -5.90
CA LYS A 112 -13.73 53.07 -6.12
C LYS A 112 -14.49 52.75 -7.41
N PRO A 113 -13.78 52.49 -8.51
CA PRO A 113 -14.42 52.13 -9.77
C PRO A 113 -15.10 50.76 -9.74
N GLU A 114 -16.17 50.62 -10.52
CA GLU A 114 -16.82 49.33 -10.82
C GLU A 114 -16.13 48.66 -12.02
N LEU A 115 -16.16 47.32 -12.09
CA LEU A 115 -15.59 46.58 -13.22
C LEU A 115 -16.19 46.99 -14.57
N ALA A 116 -17.49 47.32 -14.62
CA ALA A 116 -18.15 47.83 -15.83
C ALA A 116 -17.60 49.19 -16.30
N GLU A 117 -16.91 49.93 -15.43
CA GLU A 117 -16.22 51.17 -15.77
C GLU A 117 -14.76 50.94 -16.21
N GLY A 118 -14.27 49.69 -16.20
CA GLY A 118 -12.95 49.32 -16.77
C GLY A 118 -11.76 49.09 -15.81
N SER A 119 -11.89 49.39 -14.50
CA SER A 119 -10.95 48.93 -13.44
C SER A 119 -11.88 48.34 -12.43
N GLY A 120 -12.02 47.04 -12.48
CA GLY A 120 -12.17 46.34 -11.23
C GLY A 120 -10.82 46.39 -10.51
N ARG A 121 -10.65 47.29 -9.53
CA ARG A 121 -9.57 47.16 -8.53
C ARG A 121 -10.16 46.68 -7.22
N ALA A 122 -9.54 45.73 -6.54
CA ALA A 122 -9.89 45.46 -5.15
C ALA A 122 -9.38 46.63 -4.28
N GLN A 123 -10.16 47.07 -3.30
CA GLN A 123 -9.75 48.15 -2.39
C GLN A 123 -9.99 47.74 -0.94
N THR A 124 -8.91 47.68 -0.17
CA THR A 124 -8.98 47.37 1.27
C THR A 124 -9.28 48.65 2.06
N CYS A 125 -10.43 48.68 2.71
CA CYS A 125 -10.81 49.68 3.71
C CYS A 125 -10.32 49.18 5.07
N ARG A 126 -9.57 50.01 5.78
CA ARG A 126 -9.07 49.69 7.12
C ARG A 126 -9.60 50.73 8.10
N MET A 127 -10.33 50.28 9.11
CA MET A 127 -10.83 51.11 10.20
C MET A 127 -10.19 50.68 11.50
N VAL A 128 -9.65 51.64 12.24
CA VAL A 128 -9.03 51.40 13.56
C VAL A 128 -9.89 52.05 14.62
N ILE A 129 -10.30 51.27 15.63
CA ILE A 129 -10.97 51.75 16.84
C ILE A 129 -10.07 51.52 18.05
N ILE A 130 -10.11 52.44 19.00
CA ILE A 130 -9.30 52.41 20.22
C ILE A 130 -10.21 52.10 21.39
N LEU A 131 -9.93 51.04 22.12
CA LEU A 131 -10.74 50.55 23.23
C LEU A 131 -9.93 50.51 24.51
N SER A 132 -10.56 50.81 25.65
CA SER A 132 -9.93 50.60 26.97
C SER A 132 -9.81 49.11 27.32
N ASN A 133 -10.69 48.26 26.78
CA ASN A 133 -10.63 46.81 26.92
C ASN A 133 -11.03 46.11 25.62
N VAL A 134 -10.06 45.50 24.94
CA VAL A 134 -10.27 44.75 23.69
C VAL A 134 -11.01 43.43 23.88
N ALA A 135 -11.09 42.90 25.10
CA ALA A 135 -11.85 41.68 25.41
C ALA A 135 -13.38 41.85 25.25
N SER A 136 -13.85 43.10 25.15
CA SER A 136 -15.25 43.44 24.84
C SER A 136 -15.66 43.10 23.41
N VAL A 137 -14.71 42.78 22.52
CA VAL A 137 -14.94 42.47 21.10
C VAL A 137 -14.63 40.99 20.83
N GLU A 138 -15.46 40.34 20.02
CA GLU A 138 -15.20 39.01 19.51
C GLU A 138 -14.33 39.08 18.24
N LEU A 139 -13.22 38.34 18.21
CA LEU A 139 -12.24 38.32 17.11
C LEU A 139 -12.47 37.14 16.16
N SER A 140 -13.72 36.81 15.87
CA SER A 140 -14.08 35.71 14.98
C SER A 140 -14.77 36.25 13.74
N ILE A 141 -14.36 35.75 12.57
CA ILE A 141 -15.01 35.97 11.28
C ILE A 141 -15.36 34.60 10.70
N ASP A 142 -16.54 34.48 10.12
CA ASP A 142 -16.92 33.31 9.34
C ASP A 142 -16.18 33.35 7.99
N ALA A 143 -15.11 32.57 7.88
CA ALA A 143 -14.19 32.57 6.74
C ALA A 143 -14.73 31.83 5.50
N SER A 144 -15.96 31.32 5.53
CA SER A 144 -16.52 30.51 4.45
C SER A 144 -17.03 31.33 3.24
N THR A 145 -17.14 32.66 3.35
CA THR A 145 -17.85 33.50 2.38
C THR A 145 -17.08 34.71 1.82
N VAL A 146 -15.75 34.83 2.01
CA VAL A 146 -14.99 36.04 1.63
C VAL A 146 -13.65 35.73 0.93
N MET A 147 -13.26 36.61 0.00
CA MET A 147 -11.94 36.58 -0.67
C MET A 147 -10.82 36.88 0.34
N ALA A 148 -9.83 35.98 0.42
CA ALA A 148 -8.64 36.14 1.26
C ALA A 148 -7.56 36.98 0.55
N THR A 149 -6.86 37.83 1.29
CA THR A 149 -5.67 38.54 0.78
C THR A 149 -4.49 37.58 0.66
N GLN A 150 -3.54 37.85 -0.24
CA GLN A 150 -2.33 37.03 -0.41
C GLN A 150 -1.54 36.90 0.91
N ASP A 151 -1.31 38.01 1.61
CA ASP A 151 -0.63 38.03 2.92
C ASP A 151 -1.31 37.12 3.95
N TYR A 152 -2.66 37.05 3.96
CA TYR A 152 -3.38 36.16 4.86
C TYR A 152 -3.14 34.68 4.53
N VAL A 153 -3.04 34.35 3.24
CA VAL A 153 -2.76 32.98 2.78
C VAL A 153 -1.31 32.60 3.11
N ASP A 154 -0.35 33.48 2.83
CA ASP A 154 1.07 33.24 3.10
C ASP A 154 1.34 33.10 4.61
N ASP A 155 0.74 33.94 5.45
CA ASP A 155 0.80 33.82 6.91
C ASP A 155 0.22 32.48 7.40
N LYS A 156 -0.87 32.00 6.79
CA LYS A 156 -1.50 30.72 7.16
C LYS A 156 -0.69 29.51 6.70
N ILE A 157 -0.02 29.59 5.55
CA ILE A 157 0.91 28.56 5.08
C ILE A 157 2.14 28.51 5.99
N ALA A 158 2.71 29.67 6.33
CA ALA A 158 3.84 29.74 7.26
C ALA A 158 3.48 29.22 8.66
N GLU A 159 2.27 29.54 9.17
CA GLU A 159 1.75 28.95 10.42
C GLU A 159 1.60 27.43 10.30
N HIS A 160 1.13 26.93 9.15
CA HIS A 160 0.95 25.50 8.90
C HIS A 160 2.30 24.75 8.82
N GLU A 161 3.29 25.27 8.10
CA GLU A 161 4.64 24.70 7.97
C GLU A 161 5.37 24.60 9.31
N GLN A 162 5.15 25.57 10.20
CA GLN A 162 5.71 25.55 11.56
C GLN A 162 4.87 24.69 12.52
N SER A 163 3.65 24.33 12.14
CA SER A 163 2.78 23.50 12.96
C SER A 163 3.09 22.02 12.79
N ARG A 164 2.93 21.26 13.86
CA ARG A 164 2.80 19.79 13.80
C ARG A 164 1.33 19.36 13.88
N ARG A 165 0.41 20.18 13.35
CA ARG A 165 -1.04 19.90 13.34
C ARG A 165 -1.38 18.90 12.22
N HIS A 166 -0.76 17.73 12.26
CA HIS A 166 -1.14 16.57 11.47
C HIS A 166 -1.61 15.46 12.42
N PRO A 167 -2.56 14.63 11.99
CA PRO A 167 -2.92 13.43 12.75
C PRO A 167 -1.71 12.51 12.93
N ASP A 168 -1.66 11.82 14.06
CA ASP A 168 -0.68 10.77 14.31
C ASP A 168 -0.88 9.64 13.29
N ALA A 169 0.20 8.96 12.91
CA ALA A 169 0.09 7.81 12.01
C ALA A 169 -0.68 6.67 12.68
N THR A 170 -1.51 5.98 11.91
CA THR A 170 -2.20 4.76 12.32
C THR A 170 -1.70 3.58 11.47
N LEU A 171 -2.21 2.38 11.74
CA LEU A 171 -1.87 1.20 10.93
C LEU A 171 -2.37 1.30 9.49
N THR A 172 -3.32 2.20 9.20
CA THR A 172 -3.96 2.33 7.89
C THR A 172 -3.80 3.70 7.25
N GLU A 173 -3.46 4.74 8.03
CA GLU A 173 -3.40 6.13 7.58
C GLU A 173 -2.03 6.74 7.91
N LYS A 174 -1.47 7.50 6.97
CA LYS A 174 -0.17 8.17 7.13
C LYS A 174 -0.29 9.38 8.06
N GLY A 175 0.67 9.54 8.97
CA GLY A 175 0.74 10.66 9.92
C GLY A 175 2.13 10.81 10.56
N PHE A 176 2.26 11.61 11.62
CA PHE A 176 3.51 11.70 12.38
C PHE A 176 3.63 10.58 13.43
N THR A 177 4.84 10.14 13.72
CA THR A 177 5.12 9.12 14.73
C THR A 177 6.40 9.43 15.47
N GLN A 178 6.40 9.21 16.79
CA GLN A 178 7.60 9.36 17.62
C GLN A 178 8.45 8.08 17.55
N LEU A 179 9.76 8.23 17.40
CA LEU A 179 10.67 7.08 17.28
C LEU A 179 11.20 6.64 18.65
N SER A 180 11.32 5.32 18.86
CA SER A 180 11.93 4.73 20.05
C SER A 180 13.02 3.73 19.69
N SER A 181 14.13 3.78 20.43
CA SER A 181 15.24 2.82 20.28
C SER A 181 15.23 1.72 21.36
N ALA A 182 14.17 1.62 22.16
CA ALA A 182 14.04 0.56 23.16
C ALA A 182 13.65 -0.77 22.50
N THR A 183 14.26 -1.88 22.92
CA THR A 183 13.99 -3.23 22.42
C THR A 183 12.84 -3.94 23.15
N ASN A 184 12.32 -3.32 24.21
CA ASN A 184 11.25 -3.82 25.08
C ASN A 184 10.12 -2.80 25.26
N SER A 185 9.97 -1.87 24.31
CA SER A 185 8.90 -0.87 24.37
C SER A 185 7.53 -1.54 24.27
N THR A 186 6.61 -1.19 25.17
CA THR A 186 5.19 -1.58 25.11
C THR A 186 4.31 -0.49 24.51
N SER A 187 4.90 0.60 23.98
CA SER A 187 4.16 1.75 23.44
C SER A 187 3.67 1.48 22.03
N GLU A 188 2.35 1.55 21.82
CA GLU A 188 1.71 1.51 20.49
C GLU A 188 1.72 2.87 19.77
N LYS A 189 2.21 3.92 20.44
CA LYS A 189 2.27 5.30 19.91
C LYS A 189 3.64 5.65 19.33
N GLN A 190 4.58 4.71 19.35
CA GLN A 190 5.97 4.93 18.94
C GLN A 190 6.42 3.88 17.93
N ALA A 191 7.17 4.28 16.91
CA ALA A 191 7.78 3.38 15.94
C ALA A 191 9.20 2.99 16.37
N ALA A 192 9.58 1.74 16.14
CA ALA A 192 10.92 1.25 16.41
C ALA A 192 11.94 1.86 15.42
N THR A 193 13.11 2.27 15.93
CA THR A 193 14.23 2.68 15.06
C THR A 193 14.94 1.45 14.46
N PRO A 194 15.67 1.61 13.33
CA PRO A 194 16.56 0.57 12.84
C PRO A 194 17.56 0.07 13.91
N LYS A 195 17.96 0.94 14.85
CA LYS A 195 18.80 0.58 15.99
C LYS A 195 18.11 -0.39 16.95
N ALA A 196 16.84 -0.14 17.29
CA ALA A 196 16.05 -1.08 18.12
C ALA A 196 15.91 -2.43 17.43
N VAL A 197 15.58 -2.43 16.14
CA VAL A 197 15.43 -3.66 15.35
C VAL A 197 16.75 -4.46 15.32
N LYS A 198 17.88 -3.79 15.06
CA LYS A 198 19.20 -4.42 15.07
C LYS A 198 19.57 -4.99 16.44
N ALA A 199 19.32 -4.24 17.52
CA ALA A 199 19.61 -4.70 18.87
C ALA A 199 18.74 -5.90 19.29
N ALA A 200 17.47 -5.94 18.88
CA ALA A 200 16.59 -7.08 19.10
C ALA A 200 17.06 -8.31 18.30
N TYR A 201 17.43 -8.13 17.04
CA TYR A 201 17.99 -9.17 16.18
C TYR A 201 19.28 -9.76 16.78
N ASP A 202 20.24 -8.91 17.19
CA ASP A 202 21.51 -9.35 17.77
C ASP A 202 21.32 -10.12 19.09
N ASN A 203 20.31 -9.76 19.89
CA ASN A 203 19.96 -10.51 21.09
C ASN A 203 19.36 -11.88 20.75
N ALA A 204 18.51 -11.96 19.72
CA ALA A 204 17.95 -13.23 19.26
C ALA A 204 19.02 -14.16 18.69
N GLU A 205 19.94 -13.64 17.87
CA GLU A 205 21.06 -14.38 17.28
C GLU A 205 22.00 -14.99 18.35
N LYS A 206 22.07 -14.39 19.54
CA LYS A 206 22.91 -14.87 20.66
C LYS A 206 22.28 -15.96 21.52
N ARG A 207 20.98 -16.23 21.38
CA ARG A 207 20.29 -17.25 22.18
C ARG A 207 20.29 -18.59 21.44
N LEU A 208 20.55 -19.68 22.16
CA LEU A 208 20.54 -21.07 21.67
C LEU A 208 21.49 -21.31 20.48
N GLN A 209 22.64 -20.62 20.46
CA GLN A 209 23.64 -20.85 19.42
C GLN A 209 24.17 -22.29 19.50
N LYS A 210 24.20 -22.99 18.36
CA LYS A 210 24.58 -24.41 18.28
C LYS A 210 26.00 -24.67 18.79
N ASP A 211 26.91 -23.73 18.57
CA ASP A 211 28.31 -23.80 19.01
C ASP A 211 28.48 -23.55 20.52
N GLN A 212 27.52 -22.90 21.19
CA GLN A 212 27.53 -22.72 22.64
C GLN A 212 27.07 -23.95 23.42
N ASN A 213 26.52 -24.98 22.75
CA ASN A 213 26.15 -26.27 23.36
C ASN A 213 25.37 -26.16 24.70
N GLY A 214 24.43 -25.21 24.78
CA GLY A 214 23.62 -24.97 25.98
C GLY A 214 24.34 -24.22 27.11
N GLY A 215 25.48 -23.59 26.82
CA GLY A 215 26.19 -22.71 27.75
C GLY A 215 25.40 -21.47 28.16
N ASP A 216 24.47 -21.03 27.33
CA ASP A 216 23.58 -19.89 27.53
C ASP A 216 22.30 -20.22 28.33
N ILE A 217 22.11 -21.49 28.71
CA ILE A 217 20.99 -21.94 29.56
C ILE A 217 21.26 -21.49 31.00
N PRO A 218 20.46 -20.57 31.57
CA PRO A 218 20.71 -20.01 32.89
C PRO A 218 20.55 -21.03 34.02
N ASP A 219 19.58 -21.94 33.88
CA ASP A 219 19.29 -23.02 34.83
C ASP A 219 19.21 -24.35 34.07
N LYS A 220 20.32 -25.08 34.09
CA LYS A 220 20.44 -26.36 33.38
C LYS A 220 19.64 -27.46 34.04
N ASP A 221 19.48 -27.43 35.36
CA ASP A 221 18.73 -28.44 36.09
C ASP A 221 17.23 -28.31 35.79
N ALA A 222 16.69 -27.09 35.84
CA ALA A 222 15.30 -26.83 35.44
C ALA A 222 15.06 -27.11 33.96
N PHE A 223 16.05 -26.85 33.09
CA PHE A 223 15.97 -27.20 31.67
C PHE A 223 15.83 -28.71 31.46
N LEU A 224 16.69 -29.52 32.11
CA LEU A 224 16.64 -30.98 32.05
C LEU A 224 15.32 -31.54 32.57
N ASP A 225 14.77 -30.96 33.64
CA ASP A 225 13.45 -31.32 34.17
C ASP A 225 12.33 -31.01 33.14
N ASN A 226 12.34 -29.83 32.51
CA ASN A 226 11.34 -29.41 31.53
C ASN A 226 11.38 -30.24 30.23
N VAL A 227 12.56 -30.68 29.78
CA VAL A 227 12.69 -31.57 28.61
C VAL A 227 12.49 -33.04 28.94
N GLY A 228 12.13 -33.36 30.20
CA GLY A 228 11.84 -34.71 30.63
C GLY A 228 13.08 -35.61 30.68
N VAL A 229 14.28 -35.07 30.88
CA VAL A 229 15.52 -35.80 31.14
C VAL A 229 15.76 -35.79 32.65
N THR A 230 14.94 -36.54 33.38
CA THR A 230 14.93 -36.63 34.83
C THR A 230 15.45 -37.99 35.29
N SER A 231 15.80 -38.14 36.56
CA SER A 231 16.13 -39.46 37.15
C SER A 231 15.01 -40.51 37.07
N LEU A 232 13.78 -40.10 36.72
CA LEU A 232 12.62 -40.97 36.51
C LEU A 232 12.51 -41.48 35.06
N THR A 233 13.04 -40.74 34.08
CA THR A 233 12.97 -41.06 32.65
C THR A 233 14.29 -41.61 32.10
N PHE A 234 15.43 -41.28 32.73
CA PHE A 234 16.75 -41.81 32.39
C PHE A 234 17.53 -42.19 33.66
N MET A 235 18.14 -43.37 33.70
CA MET A 235 18.99 -43.79 34.81
C MET A 235 20.36 -43.11 34.74
N LYS A 236 20.64 -42.19 35.68
CA LYS A 236 21.94 -41.53 35.83
C LYS A 236 23.02 -42.53 36.18
N ASN A 237 24.21 -42.44 35.57
CA ASN A 237 25.39 -43.17 36.04
C ASN A 237 26.03 -42.42 37.22
N ASN A 238 26.03 -43.04 38.41
CA ASN A 238 26.59 -42.48 39.64
C ASN A 238 28.06 -42.87 39.88
N GLY A 239 28.63 -43.75 39.04
CA GLY A 239 30.01 -44.21 39.17
C GLY A 239 30.17 -45.37 40.17
N GLU A 240 31.38 -45.54 40.70
CA GLU A 240 31.70 -46.63 41.62
C GLU A 240 31.07 -46.40 43.00
N MET A 241 30.41 -47.42 43.54
CA MET A 241 29.87 -47.39 44.90
C MET A 241 31.01 -47.45 45.95
N PRO A 242 30.79 -46.94 47.18
CA PRO A 242 31.77 -47.05 48.26
C PRO A 242 32.28 -48.48 48.48
N VAL A 243 33.55 -48.62 48.87
CA VAL A 243 34.21 -49.94 49.00
C VAL A 243 33.50 -50.84 50.03
N ASP A 244 32.94 -50.25 51.09
CA ASP A 244 32.22 -50.88 52.20
C ASP A 244 30.70 -50.72 52.11
N ALA A 245 30.19 -50.35 50.92
CA ALA A 245 28.78 -50.17 50.64
C ALA A 245 27.94 -51.39 51.05
N ASP A 246 26.82 -51.12 51.71
CA ASP A 246 25.77 -52.10 51.94
C ASP A 246 24.64 -51.84 50.94
N LEU A 247 24.29 -52.83 50.13
CA LEU A 247 23.27 -52.62 49.09
C LEU A 247 21.89 -52.28 49.67
N ASN A 248 21.64 -52.56 50.94
CA ASN A 248 20.40 -52.16 51.58
C ASN A 248 20.24 -50.64 51.68
N THR A 249 21.32 -49.85 51.76
CA THR A 249 21.23 -48.39 51.88
C THR A 249 20.84 -47.68 50.58
N PHE A 250 20.86 -48.39 49.45
CA PHE A 250 20.61 -47.85 48.12
C PHE A 250 19.11 -47.81 47.80
N GLY A 251 18.38 -46.88 48.43
CA GLY A 251 16.93 -46.70 48.31
C GLY A 251 16.45 -45.90 47.10
N PRO A 252 15.13 -45.85 46.84
CA PRO A 252 14.53 -45.08 45.74
C PRO A 252 14.44 -43.57 46.04
N VAL A 253 15.56 -42.97 46.42
CA VAL A 253 15.70 -41.53 46.70
C VAL A 253 16.71 -40.90 45.75
N LYS A 254 16.61 -39.59 45.52
CA LYS A 254 17.43 -38.84 44.54
C LYS A 254 18.94 -39.10 44.68
N ALA A 255 19.43 -39.38 45.89
CA ALA A 255 20.83 -39.66 46.15
C ALA A 255 21.32 -41.01 45.59
N TYR A 256 20.45 -42.03 45.50
CA TYR A 256 20.82 -43.40 45.15
C TYR A 256 20.20 -43.93 43.87
N LEU A 257 19.15 -43.28 43.34
CA LEU A 257 18.58 -43.62 42.04
C LEU A 257 19.63 -43.51 40.92
N GLY A 258 19.70 -44.53 40.06
CA GLY A 258 20.66 -44.62 38.97
C GLY A 258 21.50 -45.90 39.00
N ILE A 259 22.61 -45.85 38.28
CA ILE A 259 23.52 -46.96 38.03
C ILE A 259 24.78 -46.78 38.86
N TRP A 260 25.19 -47.82 39.58
CA TRP A 260 26.38 -47.87 40.41
C TRP A 260 27.25 -49.05 39.99
N SER A 261 28.55 -48.84 39.81
CA SER A 261 29.49 -49.94 39.55
C SER A 261 30.12 -50.47 40.84
N LYS A 262 30.38 -51.77 40.87
CA LYS A 262 31.23 -52.44 41.86
C LYS A 262 32.38 -53.08 41.10
N ALA A 263 33.53 -52.41 41.04
CA ALA A 263 34.64 -52.84 40.18
C ALA A 263 35.50 -53.96 40.80
N THR A 264 35.51 -54.08 42.14
CA THR A 264 36.30 -55.07 42.89
C THR A 264 35.40 -55.95 43.74
N SER A 265 35.83 -57.18 44.01
CA SER A 265 35.09 -58.12 44.87
C SER A 265 35.23 -57.82 46.36
N THR A 266 36.11 -56.87 46.74
CA THR A 266 36.39 -56.50 48.13
C THR A 266 35.11 -56.09 48.86
N ASN A 267 34.79 -56.76 49.97
CA ASN A 267 33.60 -56.54 50.81
C ASN A 267 32.24 -56.68 50.09
N ALA A 268 32.20 -57.27 48.89
CA ALA A 268 30.96 -57.66 48.23
C ALA A 268 30.51 -59.01 48.79
N THR A 269 29.87 -59.01 49.97
CA THR A 269 29.43 -60.22 50.66
C THR A 269 27.92 -60.28 50.83
N LEU A 270 27.39 -61.47 51.08
CA LEU A 270 25.98 -61.65 51.46
C LEU A 270 25.60 -60.84 52.71
N GLU A 271 26.54 -60.67 53.66
CA GLU A 271 26.36 -59.84 54.87
C GLU A 271 26.18 -58.35 54.54
N LYS A 272 26.73 -57.89 53.42
CA LYS A 272 26.55 -56.55 52.85
C LYS A 272 25.42 -56.49 51.80
N ASN A 273 24.57 -57.51 51.81
CA ASN A 273 23.35 -57.62 51.00
C ASN A 273 23.57 -57.67 49.48
N PHE A 274 24.76 -58.06 49.05
CA PHE A 274 25.01 -58.43 47.65
C PHE A 274 24.25 -59.73 47.30
N PRO A 275 23.87 -59.95 46.04
CA PRO A 275 23.15 -61.16 45.63
C PRO A 275 24.01 -62.45 45.70
N GLU A 276 25.33 -62.32 45.65
CA GLU A 276 26.32 -63.41 45.78
C GLU A 276 27.63 -62.87 46.40
N ASP A 277 28.44 -63.74 46.99
CA ASP A 277 29.77 -63.36 47.48
C ASP A 277 30.72 -63.05 46.32
N ASN A 278 31.61 -62.07 46.52
CA ASN A 278 32.52 -61.53 45.52
C ASN A 278 31.83 -60.91 44.30
N ALA A 279 30.55 -60.50 44.42
CA ALA A 279 29.77 -59.90 43.34
C ALA A 279 30.42 -58.62 42.78
N VAL A 280 31.12 -58.77 41.65
CA VAL A 280 31.61 -57.66 40.81
C VAL A 280 30.58 -57.42 39.72
N GLY A 281 30.20 -56.17 39.49
CA GLY A 281 29.14 -55.88 38.53
C GLY A 281 28.54 -54.50 38.65
N VAL A 282 27.27 -54.40 38.28
CA VAL A 282 26.52 -53.15 38.23
C VAL A 282 25.23 -53.30 39.02
N LEU A 283 24.99 -52.36 39.94
CA LEU A 283 23.73 -52.17 40.62
C LEU A 283 22.93 -51.07 39.93
N GLU A 284 21.68 -51.34 39.61
CA GLU A 284 20.71 -50.37 39.14
C GLU A 284 19.63 -50.20 40.21
N VAL A 285 19.38 -48.95 40.59
CA VAL A 285 18.37 -48.57 41.57
C VAL A 285 17.35 -47.69 40.85
N PHE A 286 16.11 -48.15 40.75
CA PHE A 286 15.08 -47.42 40.03
C PHE A 286 13.73 -47.48 40.76
N ALA A 287 12.95 -46.42 40.59
CA ALA A 287 11.64 -46.28 41.21
C ALA A 287 10.60 -47.07 40.42
N ALA A 288 10.50 -48.37 40.69
CA ALA A 288 9.54 -49.28 40.08
C ALA A 288 9.06 -50.36 41.05
N GLY A 289 7.99 -51.06 40.68
CA GLY A 289 7.42 -52.15 41.48
C GLY A 289 6.62 -51.67 42.70
N ASN A 290 6.18 -52.63 43.52
CA ASN A 290 5.42 -52.33 44.74
C ASN A 290 6.28 -51.51 45.72
N PHE A 291 5.71 -50.47 46.32
CA PHE A 291 6.41 -49.49 47.20
C PHE A 291 7.53 -48.66 46.53
N ALA A 292 7.57 -48.63 45.18
CA ALA A 292 8.42 -47.75 44.37
C ALA A 292 9.94 -47.90 44.59
N GLY A 293 10.42 -49.07 45.03
CA GLY A 293 11.86 -49.37 45.14
C GLY A 293 12.20 -50.73 44.56
N THR A 294 13.03 -50.73 43.52
CA THR A 294 13.58 -51.93 42.89
C THR A 294 15.08 -51.79 42.74
N GLN A 295 15.79 -52.88 43.03
CA GLN A 295 17.21 -53.05 42.74
C GLN A 295 17.40 -54.18 41.76
N ARG A 296 18.25 -53.96 40.76
CA ARG A 296 18.74 -55.00 39.86
C ARG A 296 20.26 -55.02 39.93
N PHE A 297 20.84 -56.18 40.15
CA PHE A 297 22.28 -56.36 40.14
C PHE A 297 22.66 -57.30 39.00
N THR A 298 23.52 -56.83 38.10
CA THR A 298 24.08 -57.63 37.02
C THR A 298 25.53 -57.91 37.34
N THR A 299 25.90 -59.17 37.53
CA THR A 299 27.27 -59.57 37.79
C THR A 299 28.10 -59.52 36.52
N ARG A 300 29.43 -59.46 36.65
CA ARG A 300 30.36 -59.43 35.51
C ARG A 300 30.19 -60.64 34.58
N ASP A 301 29.76 -61.77 35.13
CA ASP A 301 29.57 -63.01 34.39
C ASP A 301 28.16 -63.13 33.76
N GLY A 302 27.33 -62.07 33.89
CA GLY A 302 26.05 -61.94 33.20
C GLY A 302 24.83 -62.47 33.96
N ASN A 303 24.98 -62.86 35.23
CA ASN A 303 23.84 -63.21 36.07
C ASN A 303 23.09 -61.94 36.45
N VAL A 304 21.76 -61.95 36.30
CA VAL A 304 20.91 -60.82 36.67
C VAL A 304 20.03 -61.20 37.84
N TYR A 305 20.23 -60.49 38.95
CA TYR A 305 19.42 -60.58 40.15
C TYR A 305 18.53 -59.35 40.26
N ILE A 306 17.29 -59.52 40.68
CA ILE A 306 16.37 -58.42 40.98
C ILE A 306 15.73 -58.63 42.34
N ARG A 307 15.60 -57.55 43.11
CA ARG A 307 14.78 -57.52 44.33
C ARG A 307 13.98 -56.24 44.39
N ARG A 308 12.91 -56.27 45.16
CA ARG A 308 12.03 -55.13 45.39
C ARG A 308 11.88 -54.89 46.87
N LEU A 309 11.45 -53.68 47.24
CA LEU A 309 11.06 -53.38 48.61
C LEU A 309 9.93 -54.31 49.07
N ALA A 310 10.06 -54.83 50.28
CA ALA A 310 9.05 -55.63 50.96
C ALA A 310 7.96 -54.75 51.62
N ASN A 311 8.29 -53.49 51.93
CA ASN A 311 7.38 -52.47 52.45
C ASN A 311 7.90 -51.06 52.07
N LYS A 312 7.16 -49.99 52.39
CA LYS A 312 7.59 -48.60 52.16
C LYS A 312 8.99 -48.35 52.72
N TRP A 313 9.85 -47.69 51.93
CA TRP A 313 11.21 -47.32 52.31
C TRP A 313 11.24 -46.60 53.67
N ASN A 314 12.08 -47.09 54.58
CA ASN A 314 12.20 -46.58 55.95
C ASN A 314 13.10 -45.34 56.09
N GLY A 315 13.80 -44.94 55.02
CA GLY A 315 14.71 -43.80 55.02
C GLY A 315 16.19 -44.16 55.14
N SER A 316 16.54 -45.41 55.47
CA SER A 316 17.92 -45.85 55.73
C SER A 316 18.35 -47.04 54.89
N ASP A 317 17.67 -48.19 55.00
CA ASP A 317 18.22 -49.50 54.62
C ASP A 317 17.17 -50.54 54.19
N GLY A 318 15.88 -50.22 54.13
CA GLY A 318 14.89 -51.17 53.63
C GLY A 318 13.46 -50.92 54.12
N PRO A 319 12.63 -51.97 54.25
CA PRO A 319 12.96 -53.39 54.14
C PRO A 319 13.03 -53.89 52.69
N TRP A 320 14.13 -54.54 52.31
CA TRP A 320 14.28 -55.21 51.01
C TRP A 320 13.78 -56.65 51.06
N GLY A 321 13.14 -57.10 49.98
CA GLY A 321 12.85 -58.51 49.77
C GLY A 321 14.11 -59.28 49.35
N ILE A 322 13.97 -60.61 49.25
CA ILE A 322 15.05 -61.48 48.77
C ILE A 322 15.43 -61.18 47.31
N TRP A 323 16.70 -61.39 46.98
CA TRP A 323 17.17 -61.42 45.61
C TRP A 323 16.53 -62.59 44.84
N ARG A 324 16.03 -62.30 43.64
CA ARG A 324 15.54 -63.29 42.69
C ARG A 324 16.43 -63.30 41.46
N HIS A 325 16.89 -64.47 41.08
CA HIS A 325 17.64 -64.65 39.85
C HIS A 325 16.65 -64.64 38.66
N THR A 326 16.77 -63.66 37.75
CA THR A 326 15.80 -63.43 36.66
C THR A 326 16.34 -63.66 35.26
N GLN A 327 17.66 -63.77 35.09
CA GLN A 327 18.26 -64.14 33.82
C GLN A 327 19.46 -65.05 34.10
N SER A 328 19.38 -66.28 33.60
CA SER A 328 20.44 -67.28 33.66
C SER A 328 21.07 -67.43 32.27
N ALA A 329 22.38 -67.64 32.20
CA ALA A 329 23.00 -68.17 30.98
C ALA A 329 22.31 -69.48 30.56
N THR A 330 22.08 -69.69 29.26
CA THR A 330 21.40 -70.87 28.73
C THR A 330 22.16 -72.16 29.09
N ARG A 331 21.55 -73.02 29.90
CA ARG A 331 22.17 -74.26 30.38
C ARG A 331 22.23 -75.30 29.24
N PRO A 332 23.38 -75.94 28.95
CA PRO A 332 23.41 -77.04 27.99
C PRO A 332 22.64 -78.26 28.51
N LEU A 333 21.81 -78.86 27.66
CA LEU A 333 21.22 -80.17 27.91
C LEU A 333 22.31 -81.24 27.84
N SER A 334 22.34 -82.14 28.83
CA SER A 334 23.28 -83.28 28.85
C SER A 334 23.09 -84.16 27.62
N THR A 335 24.16 -84.80 27.16
CA THR A 335 24.13 -85.64 25.94
C THR A 335 23.30 -86.92 26.07
N THR A 336 22.83 -87.22 27.28
CA THR A 336 21.99 -88.39 27.61
C THR A 336 20.63 -88.00 28.19
N ILE A 337 20.29 -86.71 28.24
CA ILE A 337 19.08 -86.26 28.95
C ILE A 337 17.78 -86.69 28.25
N ASP A 338 16.82 -87.15 29.05
CA ASP A 338 15.42 -87.32 28.66
C ASP A 338 14.62 -86.10 29.14
N LEU A 339 13.90 -85.44 28.23
CA LEU A 339 13.14 -84.23 28.56
C LEU A 339 12.02 -84.48 29.58
N ASN A 340 11.54 -85.72 29.74
CA ASN A 340 10.53 -86.03 30.75
C ASN A 340 11.07 -85.88 32.18
N THR A 341 12.38 -86.01 32.39
CA THR A 341 13.02 -85.87 33.72
C THR A 341 13.06 -84.43 34.23
N LEU A 342 12.67 -83.45 33.39
CA LEU A 342 12.82 -82.03 33.70
C LEU A 342 11.50 -81.35 34.11
N GLY A 343 11.07 -81.52 35.36
CA GLY A 343 9.87 -80.84 35.91
C GLY A 343 9.95 -80.30 37.34
N ALA A 344 11.04 -80.58 38.08
CA ALA A 344 11.31 -79.99 39.39
C ALA A 344 11.54 -78.46 39.33
N ALA A 345 11.40 -77.77 40.47
CA ALA A 345 11.58 -76.31 40.54
C ALA A 345 12.98 -75.83 40.10
N GLU A 346 14.02 -76.62 40.36
CA GLU A 346 15.41 -76.36 39.94
C GLU A 346 15.66 -76.50 38.43
N HIS A 347 14.70 -77.08 37.70
CA HIS A 347 14.75 -77.21 36.24
C HIS A 347 14.12 -76.01 35.52
N LEU A 348 13.45 -75.12 36.24
CA LEU A 348 12.85 -73.92 35.64
C LEU A 348 13.92 -73.06 34.96
N GLY A 349 13.59 -72.52 33.79
CA GLY A 349 14.47 -71.66 33.00
C GLY A 349 14.80 -72.22 31.62
N LEU A 350 15.87 -71.67 31.03
CA LEU A 350 16.28 -71.86 29.64
C LEU A 350 17.39 -72.91 29.49
N TRP A 351 17.15 -73.86 28.60
CA TRP A 351 18.04 -74.95 28.25
C TRP A 351 18.33 -74.95 26.75
N ARG A 352 19.56 -75.28 26.34
CA ARG A 352 19.93 -75.44 24.92
C ARG A 352 20.21 -76.90 24.59
N ASN A 353 19.67 -77.35 23.47
CA ASN A 353 20.16 -78.50 22.74
C ASN A 353 20.98 -78.01 21.53
N SER A 354 22.29 -78.22 21.58
CA SER A 354 23.20 -77.92 20.46
C SER A 354 23.63 -79.16 19.67
N SER A 355 23.10 -80.36 19.99
CA SER A 355 23.54 -81.62 19.39
C SER A 355 22.42 -82.28 18.59
N SER A 356 22.72 -82.68 17.36
CA SER A 356 21.82 -83.46 16.50
C SER A 356 21.66 -84.90 16.98
N ALA A 357 22.61 -85.42 17.75
CA ALA A 357 22.65 -86.83 18.17
C ALA A 357 21.79 -87.13 19.40
N ILE A 358 21.32 -86.09 20.11
CA ILE A 358 20.65 -86.26 21.41
C ILE A 358 19.14 -86.07 21.32
N ALA A 359 18.65 -85.48 20.22
CA ALA A 359 17.24 -85.28 19.95
C ALA A 359 16.64 -86.51 19.27
N SER A 360 15.95 -87.33 20.06
CA SER A 360 15.16 -88.47 19.60
C SER A 360 13.79 -88.50 20.29
N TYR A 361 12.80 -89.15 19.67
CA TYR A 361 11.49 -89.37 20.28
C TYR A 361 11.61 -90.27 21.52
N GLU A 362 12.57 -91.21 21.54
CA GLU A 362 12.88 -92.04 22.71
C GLU A 362 13.28 -91.23 23.95
N ARG A 363 13.84 -90.02 23.74
CA ARG A 363 14.21 -89.08 24.82
C ARG A 363 13.23 -87.92 24.96
N ASN A 364 12.02 -88.09 24.41
CA ASN A 364 10.89 -87.19 24.50
C ASN A 364 11.10 -85.80 23.89
N TYR A 365 11.96 -85.70 22.86
CA TYR A 365 12.02 -84.50 22.04
C TYR A 365 10.83 -84.42 21.06
N PRO A 366 10.35 -83.22 20.72
CA PRO A 366 9.23 -83.06 19.78
C PRO A 366 9.59 -83.28 18.30
N GLU A 367 10.89 -83.30 17.96
CA GLU A 367 11.45 -83.59 16.63
C GLU A 367 12.76 -84.38 16.80
N GLU A 368 13.21 -85.10 15.76
CA GLU A 368 14.48 -85.84 15.77
C GLU A 368 15.58 -85.23 14.89
N GLY A 369 16.84 -85.52 15.25
CA GLY A 369 18.00 -85.23 14.41
C GLY A 369 18.42 -83.76 14.40
N GLY A 370 19.11 -83.36 13.33
CA GLY A 370 19.77 -82.04 13.25
C GLY A 370 18.82 -80.84 13.28
N PHE A 371 17.57 -80.99 12.86
CA PHE A 371 16.59 -79.90 12.89
C PHE A 371 16.00 -79.67 14.27
N ALA A 372 16.06 -80.67 15.16
CA ALA A 372 15.57 -80.60 16.53
C ALA A 372 16.53 -79.91 17.51
N GLN A 373 17.74 -79.53 17.08
CA GLN A 373 18.59 -78.58 17.83
C GLN A 373 17.76 -77.34 18.16
N GLY A 374 17.90 -76.75 19.34
CA GLY A 374 17.00 -75.68 19.73
C GLY A 374 17.06 -75.33 21.20
N MET A 375 16.00 -74.69 21.67
CA MET A 375 15.85 -74.17 23.03
C MET A 375 14.67 -74.86 23.70
N LEU A 376 14.89 -75.34 24.92
CA LEU A 376 13.84 -75.79 25.83
C LEU A 376 13.65 -74.75 26.92
N GLU A 377 12.40 -74.41 27.17
CA GLU A 377 11.94 -73.57 28.27
C GLU A 377 11.08 -74.40 29.20
N ILE A 378 11.37 -74.33 30.49
CA ILE A 378 10.58 -74.98 31.52
C ILE A 378 10.02 -73.87 32.40
N LEU A 379 8.70 -73.76 32.36
CA LEU A 379 7.94 -72.63 32.89
C LEU A 379 7.03 -73.10 34.02
N GLU A 380 6.82 -72.20 34.97
CA GLU A 380 5.79 -72.35 36.00
C GLU A 380 4.42 -71.93 35.43
N GLY A 381 3.40 -72.78 35.62
CA GLY A 381 2.06 -72.59 35.05
C GLY A 381 1.68 -73.67 34.02
N GLY A 382 0.40 -73.69 33.61
CA GLY A 382 -0.21 -74.75 32.80
C GLY A 382 -0.87 -75.85 33.65
N ASN A 383 -1.34 -76.92 33.00
CA ASN A 383 -1.96 -78.06 33.69
C ASN A 383 -0.98 -78.68 34.70
N TYR A 384 -1.44 -78.94 35.93
CA TYR A 384 -0.65 -79.42 37.08
C TYR A 384 0.64 -78.62 37.40
N GLY A 385 0.73 -77.35 36.99
CA GLY A 385 1.72 -76.38 37.47
C GLY A 385 3.06 -76.32 36.72
N ARG A 386 3.24 -77.12 35.67
CA ARG A 386 4.45 -77.10 34.83
C ARG A 386 4.12 -77.14 33.35
N THR A 387 4.84 -76.32 32.59
CA THR A 387 4.79 -76.29 31.13
C THR A 387 6.20 -76.44 30.58
N GLN A 388 6.36 -77.28 29.57
CA GLN A 388 7.54 -77.28 28.71
C GLN A 388 7.19 -76.63 27.38
N ARG A 389 8.09 -75.78 26.89
CA ARG A 389 8.04 -75.20 25.56
C ARG A 389 9.36 -75.46 24.86
N TYR A 390 9.31 -76.01 23.66
CA TYR A 390 10.50 -76.32 22.88
C TYR A 390 10.45 -75.59 21.55
N THR A 391 11.48 -74.82 21.26
CA THR A 391 11.65 -74.10 20.00
C THR A 391 12.83 -74.70 19.25
N THR A 392 12.57 -75.30 18.10
CA THR A 392 13.63 -75.89 17.27
C THR A 392 14.42 -74.78 16.54
N ARG A 393 15.58 -75.11 15.97
CA ARG A 393 16.44 -74.20 15.20
C ARG A 393 15.70 -73.62 14.00
N ARG A 394 14.63 -74.29 13.54
CA ARG A 394 13.74 -73.85 12.46
C ARG A 394 12.57 -72.99 12.93
N GLY A 395 12.49 -72.66 14.22
CA GLY A 395 11.41 -71.84 14.76
C GLY A 395 10.08 -72.56 14.93
N ASN A 396 10.03 -73.89 14.78
CA ASN A 396 8.85 -74.66 15.20
C ASN A 396 8.76 -74.62 16.72
N MET A 397 7.59 -74.21 17.22
CA MET A 397 7.33 -74.12 18.65
C MET A 397 6.36 -75.20 19.07
N TYR A 398 6.78 -76.00 20.05
CA TYR A 398 6.02 -77.05 20.68
C TYR A 398 5.78 -76.70 22.14
N VAL A 399 4.61 -77.05 22.67
CA VAL A 399 4.26 -76.86 24.08
C VAL A 399 3.60 -78.13 24.61
N ARG A 400 3.85 -78.46 25.87
CA ARG A 400 3.12 -79.50 26.61
C ARG A 400 3.05 -79.15 28.09
N CYS A 401 2.00 -79.60 28.76
CA CYS A 401 1.90 -79.51 30.22
C CYS A 401 2.12 -80.88 30.86
N LEU A 402 2.22 -80.90 32.19
CA LEU A 402 2.08 -82.16 32.92
C LEU A 402 0.65 -82.69 32.81
N ALA A 403 0.50 -84.01 32.78
CA ALA A 403 -0.78 -84.71 32.81
C ALA A 403 -1.22 -85.08 34.25
N ALA A 404 -0.33 -84.93 35.23
CA ALA A 404 -0.56 -85.12 36.66
C ALA A 404 0.46 -84.31 37.49
N SER A 405 0.32 -84.26 38.82
CA SER A 405 1.33 -83.64 39.70
C SER A 405 2.72 -84.24 39.46
N TRP A 406 3.76 -83.39 39.50
CA TRP A 406 5.14 -83.80 39.24
C TRP A 406 5.63 -84.91 40.18
N ASP A 407 6.10 -86.02 39.61
CA ASP A 407 6.76 -87.14 40.28
C ASP A 407 8.04 -87.51 39.51
N ALA A 408 9.20 -87.40 40.15
CA ALA A 408 10.49 -87.70 39.53
C ALA A 408 10.69 -89.20 39.22
N SER A 409 9.97 -90.09 39.91
CA SER A 409 10.02 -91.54 39.69
C SER A 409 9.07 -92.00 38.59
N ASN A 410 8.05 -91.19 38.26
CA ASN A 410 7.06 -91.46 37.22
C ASN A 410 6.61 -90.15 36.54
N PRO A 411 7.47 -89.51 35.73
CA PRO A 411 7.14 -88.21 35.12
C PRO A 411 6.05 -88.36 34.04
N GLN A 412 4.90 -87.71 34.26
CA GLN A 412 3.74 -87.77 33.35
C GLN A 412 3.54 -86.46 32.60
N TRP A 413 4.12 -86.37 31.40
CA TRP A 413 3.91 -85.25 30.48
C TRP A 413 2.83 -85.57 29.45
N GLU A 414 2.02 -84.57 29.11
CA GLU A 414 1.13 -84.64 27.95
C GLU A 414 1.95 -84.74 26.64
N PRO A 415 1.34 -85.19 25.54
CA PRO A 415 1.96 -85.12 24.21
C PRO A 415 2.30 -83.68 23.82
N TRP A 416 3.35 -83.51 23.02
CA TRP A 416 3.72 -82.20 22.47
C TRP A 416 2.66 -81.66 21.49
N LEU A 417 2.24 -80.42 21.71
CA LEU A 417 1.35 -79.65 20.84
C LEU A 417 2.15 -78.59 20.07
N ARG A 418 2.04 -78.56 18.75
CA ARG A 418 2.69 -77.54 17.91
C ARG A 418 1.84 -76.26 17.91
N VAL A 419 2.41 -75.12 18.32
CA VAL A 419 1.68 -73.86 18.60
C VAL A 419 2.21 -72.61 17.89
N GLY A 420 3.34 -72.70 17.20
CA GLY A 420 3.88 -71.61 16.37
C GLY A 420 4.21 -72.10 14.96
N HIS A 421 3.69 -71.41 13.93
CA HIS A 421 3.91 -71.71 12.52
C HIS A 421 4.85 -70.66 11.90
N GLN A 422 5.96 -71.11 11.33
CA GLN A 422 6.63 -70.42 10.22
C GLN A 422 6.10 -71.07 8.94
N SER A 423 5.66 -70.26 7.98
CA SER A 423 5.00 -70.67 6.73
C SER A 423 5.66 -71.90 6.10
N GLU A 424 4.99 -73.05 6.15
CA GLU A 424 5.31 -74.14 5.23
C GLU A 424 4.87 -73.66 3.84
N SER A 425 5.77 -73.65 2.85
CA SER A 425 5.45 -73.39 1.45
C SER A 425 4.44 -74.40 0.92
N ARG A 426 3.15 -74.20 1.23
CA ARG A 426 2.05 -74.91 0.57
C ARG A 426 1.87 -74.28 -0.79
N TYR A 427 2.64 -74.77 -1.75
CA TYR A 427 2.38 -74.52 -3.16
C TYR A 427 0.97 -75.03 -3.47
N TYR A 428 0.09 -74.15 -3.93
CA TYR A 428 -1.25 -74.52 -4.36
C TYR A 428 -1.34 -74.39 -5.88
N GLU A 429 -1.69 -75.50 -6.53
CA GLU A 429 -1.72 -75.64 -7.99
C GLU A 429 -3.13 -75.97 -8.52
N GLY A 430 -4.15 -76.00 -7.64
CA GLY A 430 -5.52 -76.43 -7.97
C GLY A 430 -6.49 -75.28 -8.28
N ASP A 431 -7.80 -75.59 -8.26
CA ASP A 431 -8.86 -74.61 -8.44
C ASP A 431 -9.12 -73.78 -7.17
N LEU A 432 -8.88 -72.47 -7.25
CA LEU A 432 -9.09 -71.58 -6.10
C LEU A 432 -10.56 -71.54 -5.62
N ASN A 433 -11.54 -71.94 -6.44
CA ASN A 433 -12.96 -71.99 -6.05
C ASN A 433 -13.28 -73.10 -5.04
N VAL A 434 -12.47 -74.16 -4.97
CA VAL A 434 -12.67 -75.26 -4.01
C VAL A 434 -11.82 -75.11 -2.75
N LEU A 435 -10.88 -74.17 -2.73
CA LEU A 435 -9.99 -73.91 -1.61
C LEU A 435 -10.68 -73.08 -0.52
N THR A 436 -11.30 -73.78 0.43
CA THR A 436 -12.11 -73.17 1.52
C THR A 436 -11.53 -73.37 2.92
N ASP A 437 -10.42 -74.11 3.03
CA ASP A 437 -9.74 -74.36 4.30
C ASP A 437 -9.00 -73.10 4.77
N PRO A 438 -9.15 -72.69 6.05
CA PRO A 438 -8.45 -71.53 6.59
C PRO A 438 -6.93 -71.68 6.51
N GLY A 439 -6.24 -70.67 5.99
CA GLY A 439 -4.78 -70.68 5.89
C GLY A 439 -4.20 -69.65 4.93
N ILE A 440 -2.87 -69.66 4.83
CA ILE A 440 -2.10 -68.87 3.87
C ILE A 440 -1.41 -69.84 2.90
N TYR A 441 -1.60 -69.63 1.59
CA TYR A 441 -1.15 -70.52 0.53
C TYR A 441 -0.26 -69.76 -0.47
N SER A 442 0.79 -70.42 -0.96
CA SER A 442 1.63 -69.90 -2.05
C SER A 442 1.09 -70.42 -3.37
N VAL A 443 0.36 -69.60 -4.13
CA VAL A 443 -0.30 -70.04 -5.36
C VAL A 443 0.68 -70.01 -6.54
N THR A 444 0.73 -71.12 -7.30
CA THR A 444 1.62 -71.25 -8.46
C THR A 444 0.89 -70.93 -9.77
N GLY A 445 1.66 -70.82 -10.86
CA GLY A 445 1.14 -70.58 -12.22
C GLY A 445 0.15 -71.63 -12.73
N LYS A 446 0.09 -72.80 -12.08
CA LYS A 446 -0.80 -73.90 -12.48
C LYS A 446 -2.21 -73.80 -11.89
N ALA A 447 -2.41 -72.95 -10.87
CA ALA A 447 -3.72 -72.78 -10.27
C ALA A 447 -4.73 -72.18 -11.27
N THR A 448 -6.01 -72.47 -11.07
CA THR A 448 -7.10 -71.94 -11.91
C THR A 448 -8.04 -71.04 -11.10
N ASN A 449 -8.80 -70.18 -11.79
CA ASN A 449 -9.72 -69.20 -11.19
C ASN A 449 -9.03 -68.13 -10.30
N GLY A 450 -7.79 -67.77 -10.63
CA GLY A 450 -7.10 -66.64 -10.04
C GLY A 450 -7.60 -65.27 -10.52
N PRO A 451 -7.33 -64.19 -9.76
CA PRO A 451 -7.80 -62.85 -10.08
C PRO A 451 -7.08 -62.18 -11.26
N MET A 452 -5.89 -62.67 -11.62
CA MET A 452 -5.04 -62.06 -12.63
C MET A 452 -4.23 -63.15 -13.34
N LEU A 453 -4.06 -63.01 -14.64
CA LEU A 453 -3.24 -63.89 -15.47
C LEU A 453 -1.90 -63.22 -15.80
N ASP A 454 -0.87 -64.03 -15.98
CA ASP A 454 0.40 -63.59 -16.53
C ASP A 454 0.34 -63.44 -18.07
N THR A 455 1.47 -63.06 -18.68
CA THR A 455 1.56 -62.83 -20.14
C THR A 455 1.33 -64.09 -20.99
N VAL A 456 1.34 -65.27 -20.38
CA VAL A 456 1.15 -66.56 -21.06
C VAL A 456 -0.25 -67.14 -20.75
N GLY A 457 -1.10 -66.39 -20.03
CA GLY A 457 -2.46 -66.78 -19.69
C GLY A 457 -2.57 -67.72 -18.49
N ALA A 458 -1.49 -67.92 -17.74
CA ALA A 458 -1.48 -68.70 -16.50
C ALA A 458 -1.85 -67.82 -15.29
N THR A 459 -2.41 -68.39 -14.22
CA THR A 459 -2.72 -67.61 -13.00
C THR A 459 -1.44 -67.00 -12.44
N LEU A 460 -1.42 -65.68 -12.25
CA LEU A 460 -0.22 -64.98 -11.79
C LEU A 460 0.15 -65.41 -10.37
N LEU A 461 1.42 -65.73 -10.14
CA LEU A 461 1.95 -66.15 -8.83
C LEU A 461 1.54 -65.18 -7.71
N GLY A 462 1.18 -65.72 -6.54
CA GLY A 462 0.75 -64.89 -5.42
C GLY A 462 0.56 -65.65 -4.12
N ILE A 463 0.18 -64.90 -3.09
CA ILE A 463 -0.16 -65.40 -1.76
C ILE A 463 -1.68 -65.31 -1.61
N LEU A 464 -2.33 -66.42 -1.31
CA LEU A 464 -3.76 -66.47 -1.01
C LEU A 464 -3.97 -66.65 0.49
N GLU A 465 -4.73 -65.75 1.09
CA GLU A 465 -5.29 -65.86 2.44
C GLU A 465 -6.75 -66.33 2.34
N VAL A 466 -7.08 -67.39 3.06
CA VAL A 466 -8.43 -67.95 3.15
C VAL A 466 -8.92 -67.81 4.58
N ILE A 467 -10.01 -67.07 4.76
CA ILE A 467 -10.67 -66.90 6.06
C ILE A 467 -12.07 -67.49 5.95
N ARG A 468 -12.38 -68.43 6.86
CA ARG A 468 -13.72 -68.98 7.01
C ARG A 468 -14.41 -68.35 8.21
N ARG A 469 -15.63 -67.87 8.01
CA ARG A 469 -16.45 -67.35 9.10
C ARG A 469 -16.87 -68.50 10.01
N PHE A 470 -17.11 -68.19 11.29
CA PHE A 470 -17.55 -69.17 12.29
C PHE A 470 -18.88 -69.86 11.92
N ASP A 471 -19.64 -69.32 10.97
CA ASP A 471 -20.86 -69.94 10.43
C ASP A 471 -20.63 -71.25 9.66
N GLY A 472 -19.37 -71.60 9.38
CA GLY A 472 -18.99 -72.82 8.67
C GLY A 472 -19.32 -72.81 7.17
N VAL A 473 -19.90 -71.75 6.62
CA VAL A 473 -20.38 -71.68 5.23
C VAL A 473 -19.72 -70.55 4.44
N SER A 474 -19.54 -69.37 5.05
CA SER A 474 -19.01 -68.20 4.35
C SER A 474 -17.49 -68.20 4.33
N VAL A 475 -16.92 -68.01 3.14
CA VAL A 475 -15.46 -67.95 2.92
C VAL A 475 -15.11 -66.62 2.29
N TRP A 476 -14.08 -65.97 2.81
CA TRP A 476 -13.46 -64.80 2.20
C TRP A 476 -12.05 -65.17 1.76
N GLN A 477 -11.70 -64.75 0.56
CA GLN A 477 -10.38 -64.96 -0.03
C GLN A 477 -9.75 -63.61 -0.35
N ARG A 478 -8.50 -63.43 0.05
CA ARG A 478 -7.65 -62.32 -0.37
C ARG A 478 -6.42 -62.85 -1.06
N TYR A 479 -6.15 -62.33 -2.25
CA TYR A 479 -5.03 -62.73 -3.07
C TYR A 479 -4.09 -61.56 -3.29
N THR A 480 -2.82 -61.71 -2.92
CA THR A 480 -1.77 -60.72 -3.16
C THR A 480 -0.78 -61.25 -4.17
N THR A 481 -0.66 -60.58 -5.31
CA THR A 481 0.23 -61.02 -6.38
C THR A 481 1.71 -60.82 -6.00
N THR A 482 2.56 -61.77 -6.39
CA THR A 482 4.02 -61.74 -6.19
C THR A 482 4.75 -61.67 -7.53
N GLY A 483 4.10 -61.13 -8.56
CA GLY A 483 4.74 -60.83 -9.84
C GLY A 483 5.97 -59.93 -9.67
N LYS A 484 6.89 -59.96 -10.64
CA LYS A 484 8.14 -59.19 -10.58
C LYS A 484 8.09 -57.86 -11.35
N SER A 485 7.02 -57.59 -12.11
CA SER A 485 6.87 -56.34 -12.86
C SER A 485 6.04 -55.32 -12.08
N GLU A 486 6.22 -54.03 -12.39
CA GLU A 486 5.47 -52.92 -11.78
C GLU A 486 3.95 -53.07 -11.92
N THR A 487 3.49 -53.72 -13.01
CA THR A 487 2.07 -53.96 -13.29
C THR A 487 1.49 -55.20 -12.61
N THR A 488 2.34 -56.07 -12.06
CA THR A 488 1.96 -57.40 -11.53
C THR A 488 2.37 -57.61 -10.08
N GLN A 489 3.26 -56.78 -9.52
CA GLN A 489 3.77 -56.92 -8.16
C GLN A 489 2.83 -56.26 -7.14
N GLY A 490 2.49 -56.96 -6.06
CA GLY A 490 1.85 -56.37 -4.88
C GLY A 490 0.40 -55.92 -5.06
N ARG A 491 -0.31 -56.43 -6.07
CA ARG A 491 -1.74 -56.15 -6.28
C ARG A 491 -2.57 -57.05 -5.39
N THR A 492 -3.60 -56.48 -4.76
CA THR A 492 -4.45 -57.19 -3.80
C THR A 492 -5.86 -57.31 -4.36
N PHE A 493 -6.41 -58.52 -4.33
CA PHE A 493 -7.76 -58.82 -4.79
C PHE A 493 -8.54 -59.52 -3.69
N GLU A 494 -9.84 -59.29 -3.63
CA GLU A 494 -10.73 -59.91 -2.66
C GLU A 494 -11.98 -60.48 -3.34
N ARG A 495 -12.49 -61.60 -2.80
CA ARG A 495 -13.78 -62.18 -3.17
C ARG A 495 -14.40 -62.95 -2.02
N VAL A 496 -15.71 -63.19 -2.10
CA VAL A 496 -16.49 -63.88 -1.07
C VAL A 496 -17.29 -65.01 -1.68
N TYR A 497 -17.37 -66.13 -0.97
CA TYR A 497 -18.32 -67.21 -1.16
C TYR A 497 -19.35 -67.19 -0.03
N ALA A 498 -20.62 -67.03 -0.37
CA ALA A 498 -21.74 -66.99 0.58
C ALA A 498 -22.67 -68.21 0.43
N GLY A 499 -22.10 -69.40 0.20
CA GLY A 499 -22.84 -70.67 0.21
C GLY A 499 -23.49 -71.10 -1.11
N SER A 500 -23.38 -70.33 -2.19
CA SER A 500 -23.94 -70.72 -3.51
C SER A 500 -22.99 -70.43 -4.67
N LYS A 501 -22.50 -69.21 -4.79
CA LYS A 501 -21.55 -68.77 -5.82
C LYS A 501 -20.46 -67.88 -5.25
N TRP A 502 -19.30 -67.91 -5.89
CA TRP A 502 -18.26 -66.92 -5.67
C TRP A 502 -18.68 -65.57 -6.28
N THR A 503 -18.36 -64.48 -5.60
CA THR A 503 -18.33 -63.17 -6.27
C THR A 503 -17.15 -63.11 -7.22
N GLU A 504 -17.24 -62.25 -8.23
CA GLU A 504 -16.08 -61.85 -9.02
C GLU A 504 -14.96 -61.32 -8.12
N TRP A 505 -13.72 -61.54 -8.53
CA TRP A 505 -12.56 -60.93 -7.89
C TRP A 505 -12.63 -59.41 -8.04
N ARG A 506 -12.51 -58.69 -6.93
CA ARG A 506 -12.42 -57.22 -6.93
C ARG A 506 -11.04 -56.80 -6.47
N GLU A 507 -10.39 -55.97 -7.25
CA GLU A 507 -9.13 -55.37 -6.83
C GLU A 507 -9.36 -54.36 -5.71
N VAL A 508 -8.53 -54.43 -4.67
CA VAL A 508 -8.44 -53.42 -3.61
C VAL A 508 -7.33 -52.46 -4.00
N TYR A 509 -7.71 -51.28 -4.48
CA TYR A 509 -6.75 -50.26 -4.86
C TYR A 509 -6.02 -49.69 -3.64
N ASN A 510 -4.69 -49.74 -3.66
CA ASN A 510 -3.83 -49.09 -2.67
C ASN A 510 -3.13 -47.88 -3.31
N SER A 511 -2.37 -47.10 -2.53
CA SER A 511 -1.66 -45.92 -3.05
C SER A 511 -0.67 -46.22 -4.18
N PHE A 512 -0.29 -47.49 -4.36
CA PHE A 512 0.57 -47.96 -5.44
C PHE A 512 -0.23 -48.39 -6.68
N SER A 513 -1.33 -49.15 -6.54
CA SER A 513 -2.14 -49.67 -7.67
C SER A 513 -3.21 -48.70 -8.19
N LEU A 514 -3.63 -47.71 -7.38
CA LEU A 514 -4.61 -46.69 -7.76
C LEU A 514 -4.10 -45.79 -8.91
N PRO A 515 -2.86 -45.23 -8.85
CA PRO A 515 -2.22 -44.55 -9.98
C PRO A 515 -2.18 -45.38 -11.28
N LEU A 516 -1.81 -46.67 -11.18
CA LEU A 516 -1.54 -47.54 -12.33
C LEU A 516 -2.80 -47.91 -13.12
N ASN A 517 -3.96 -48.07 -12.47
CA ASN A 517 -5.17 -48.58 -13.12
C ASN A 517 -6.26 -47.53 -13.40
N LEU A 518 -6.35 -46.46 -12.58
CA LEU A 518 -7.40 -45.45 -12.75
C LEU A 518 -6.91 -44.15 -13.39
N GLY A 519 -5.61 -43.99 -13.63
CA GLY A 519 -5.00 -42.77 -14.19
C GLY A 519 -5.05 -41.56 -13.26
N ILE A 520 -5.93 -41.54 -12.26
CA ILE A 520 -6.01 -40.48 -11.24
C ILE A 520 -4.79 -40.62 -10.31
N GLY A 521 -3.77 -39.80 -10.58
CA GLY A 521 -2.47 -39.84 -9.89
C GLY A 521 -1.46 -40.83 -10.45
N GLY A 522 -1.74 -41.44 -11.62
CA GLY A 522 -0.85 -42.32 -12.40
C GLY A 522 0.48 -41.68 -12.74
N ALA A 523 1.55 -42.49 -12.78
CA ALA A 523 2.91 -42.06 -13.09
C ALA A 523 2.93 -41.03 -14.22
N VAL A 524 3.51 -39.85 -13.93
CA VAL A 524 3.84 -38.84 -14.92
C VAL A 524 4.57 -39.54 -16.07
N ALA A 525 3.90 -39.76 -17.19
CA ALA A 525 4.56 -40.26 -18.38
C ALA A 525 5.44 -39.12 -18.86
N LYS A 526 6.72 -39.13 -18.46
CA LYS A 526 7.71 -38.19 -18.95
C LYS A 526 8.08 -38.62 -20.36
N LEU A 527 7.37 -38.12 -21.35
CA LEU A 527 7.61 -38.48 -22.73
C LEU A 527 8.92 -37.85 -23.21
N SER A 528 9.68 -38.62 -23.99
CA SER A 528 10.87 -38.11 -24.70
C SER A 528 10.46 -37.13 -25.80
N SER A 529 9.33 -37.36 -26.46
CA SER A 529 8.70 -36.46 -27.42
C SER A 529 7.17 -36.64 -27.44
N LEU A 530 6.46 -35.64 -27.93
CA LEU A 530 5.00 -35.68 -28.08
C LEU A 530 4.59 -35.02 -29.39
N ASP A 531 3.83 -35.73 -30.20
CA ASP A 531 3.21 -35.17 -31.41
C ASP A 531 1.72 -34.94 -31.17
N TRP A 532 1.27 -33.69 -31.22
CA TRP A 532 -0.11 -33.33 -30.90
C TRP A 532 -1.15 -33.95 -31.85
N GLN A 533 -0.77 -34.30 -33.08
CA GLN A 533 -1.67 -34.88 -34.07
C GLN A 533 -1.72 -36.41 -34.02
N THR A 534 -0.65 -37.08 -33.60
CA THR A 534 -0.58 -38.56 -33.61
C THR A 534 -0.55 -39.20 -32.23
N TYR A 535 -0.24 -38.46 -31.15
CA TYR A 535 -0.22 -39.01 -29.79
C TYR A 535 -1.63 -39.37 -29.28
N ASP A 536 -1.79 -40.56 -28.69
CA ASP A 536 -3.08 -41.01 -28.16
C ASP A 536 -3.31 -40.49 -26.73
N PHE A 537 -4.20 -39.50 -26.59
CA PHE A 537 -4.51 -38.89 -25.30
C PHE A 537 -5.61 -39.69 -24.59
N VAL A 538 -5.19 -40.64 -23.73
CA VAL A 538 -6.09 -41.48 -22.95
C VAL A 538 -6.71 -40.69 -21.78
N PRO A 539 -8.04 -40.69 -21.59
CA PRO A 539 -8.68 -40.05 -20.45
C PRO A 539 -8.09 -40.49 -19.11
N GLY A 540 -7.91 -39.54 -18.19
CA GLY A 540 -7.27 -39.79 -16.88
C GLY A 540 -5.74 -39.67 -16.91
N SER A 541 -5.10 -39.55 -18.07
CA SER A 541 -3.65 -39.39 -18.16
C SER A 541 -3.14 -38.06 -17.63
N LEU A 542 -1.99 -38.09 -16.94
CA LEU A 542 -1.16 -36.92 -16.65
C LEU A 542 0.18 -37.08 -17.39
N ILE A 543 0.37 -36.25 -18.41
CA ILE A 543 1.53 -36.32 -19.32
C ILE A 543 2.46 -35.16 -19.00
N THR A 544 3.77 -35.43 -19.01
CA THR A 544 4.79 -34.37 -18.97
C THR A 544 5.80 -34.56 -20.09
N VAL A 545 6.13 -33.50 -20.81
CA VAL A 545 7.09 -33.56 -21.92
C VAL A 545 7.80 -32.22 -22.05
N ARG A 546 9.04 -32.20 -22.54
CA ARG A 546 9.73 -30.93 -22.77
C ARG A 546 9.11 -30.21 -23.96
N LEU A 547 8.95 -28.89 -23.85
CA LEU A 547 8.36 -28.06 -24.89
C LEU A 547 9.14 -28.15 -26.21
N ASP A 548 10.47 -28.21 -26.15
CA ASP A 548 11.34 -28.38 -27.33
C ASP A 548 11.25 -29.75 -28.03
N ASN A 549 10.58 -30.73 -27.41
CA ASN A 549 10.35 -32.05 -27.99
C ASN A 549 8.88 -32.29 -28.40
N MET A 550 8.08 -31.21 -28.48
CA MET A 550 6.72 -31.27 -29.01
C MET A 550 6.68 -30.95 -30.50
N THR A 551 5.94 -31.75 -31.28
CA THR A 551 5.68 -31.51 -32.71
C THR A 551 4.18 -31.30 -32.97
N ASN A 552 3.86 -30.64 -34.09
CA ASN A 552 2.49 -30.30 -34.49
C ASN A 552 1.69 -29.51 -33.43
N ILE A 553 2.38 -28.65 -32.65
CA ILE A 553 1.75 -27.83 -31.60
C ILE A 553 0.58 -27.04 -32.22
N PRO A 554 -0.64 -27.10 -31.63
CA PRO A 554 -1.81 -26.51 -32.24
C PRO A 554 -1.72 -24.98 -32.34
N ASP A 555 -2.31 -24.42 -33.40
CA ASP A 555 -2.45 -22.98 -33.56
C ASP A 555 -3.20 -22.37 -32.36
N GLY A 556 -2.70 -21.23 -31.87
CA GLY A 556 -3.23 -20.54 -30.68
C GLY A 556 -2.55 -20.90 -29.35
N MET A 557 -1.71 -21.94 -29.31
CA MET A 557 -0.80 -22.19 -28.19
C MET A 557 0.49 -21.39 -28.30
N ASP A 558 0.43 -20.10 -27.96
CA ASP A 558 1.62 -19.26 -27.89
C ASP A 558 2.43 -19.49 -26.60
N TRP A 559 3.45 -20.34 -26.71
CA TRP A 559 4.40 -20.62 -25.64
C TRP A 559 5.54 -19.59 -25.51
N GLY A 560 5.61 -18.62 -26.43
CA GLY A 560 6.76 -17.73 -26.58
C GLY A 560 7.98 -18.48 -27.11
N VAL A 561 9.14 -18.35 -26.44
CA VAL A 561 10.36 -19.10 -26.79
C VAL A 561 10.17 -20.58 -26.43
N ILE A 562 10.32 -21.43 -27.43
CA ILE A 562 10.42 -22.88 -27.28
C ILE A 562 11.73 -23.19 -26.54
N ASP A 563 11.63 -23.87 -25.40
CA ASP A 563 12.77 -24.20 -24.55
C ASP A 563 12.63 -25.58 -23.89
N GLY A 564 13.58 -25.92 -23.03
CA GLY A 564 13.59 -27.20 -22.32
C GLY A 564 12.62 -27.31 -21.14
N ASN A 565 11.75 -26.32 -20.91
CA ASN A 565 10.80 -26.39 -19.79
C ASN A 565 9.77 -27.50 -20.03
N LEU A 566 9.31 -28.08 -18.93
CA LEU A 566 8.30 -29.13 -18.96
C LEU A 566 6.92 -28.53 -19.16
N ILE A 567 6.14 -29.14 -20.04
CA ILE A 567 4.71 -28.91 -20.17
C ILE A 567 3.99 -30.10 -19.55
N ASN A 568 2.98 -29.82 -18.74
CA ASN A 568 2.10 -30.81 -18.17
C ASN A 568 0.74 -30.75 -18.86
N ILE A 569 0.17 -31.92 -19.14
CA ILE A 569 -1.14 -32.07 -19.79
C ILE A 569 -1.97 -33.03 -18.93
N ALA A 570 -3.09 -32.54 -18.40
CA ALA A 570 -4.08 -33.37 -17.73
C ALA A 570 -5.23 -33.65 -18.72
N VAL A 571 -5.50 -34.93 -18.97
CA VAL A 571 -6.47 -35.38 -19.97
C VAL A 571 -7.78 -35.75 -19.28
N GLY A 572 -8.83 -34.95 -19.51
CA GLY A 572 -10.17 -35.19 -19.00
C GLY A 572 -10.97 -36.22 -19.81
N PRO A 573 -12.14 -36.64 -19.30
CA PRO A 573 -13.03 -37.59 -19.94
C PRO A 573 -13.55 -37.11 -21.30
N SER A 574 -13.99 -38.08 -22.12
CA SER A 574 -14.60 -37.79 -23.41
C SER A 574 -15.96 -37.12 -23.24
N ASP A 575 -16.33 -36.22 -24.15
CA ASP A 575 -17.75 -35.91 -24.33
C ASP A 575 -18.42 -37.14 -24.98
N ASP A 576 -19.74 -37.20 -25.00
CA ASP A 576 -20.56 -38.38 -25.38
C ASP A 576 -20.29 -38.99 -26.79
N SER A 577 -19.27 -38.50 -27.51
CA SER A 577 -18.79 -38.92 -28.83
C SER A 577 -17.69 -40.00 -28.83
N GLY A 578 -17.10 -40.33 -27.66
CA GLY A 578 -16.06 -41.36 -27.50
C GLY A 578 -14.64 -40.97 -28.00
N THR A 579 -14.54 -40.01 -28.92
CA THR A 579 -13.27 -39.57 -29.54
C THR A 579 -12.81 -38.19 -29.09
N GLY A 580 -13.68 -37.39 -28.46
CA GLY A 580 -13.31 -36.06 -27.96
C GLY A 580 -12.54 -36.10 -26.64
N ARG A 581 -11.68 -35.10 -26.37
CA ARG A 581 -10.96 -34.91 -25.09
C ARG A 581 -10.94 -33.44 -24.69
N SER A 582 -11.18 -33.17 -23.41
CA SER A 582 -10.94 -31.84 -22.80
C SER A 582 -9.68 -31.92 -21.96
N MET A 583 -8.75 -30.98 -22.13
CA MET A 583 -7.45 -31.05 -21.48
C MET A 583 -7.05 -29.71 -20.89
N HIS A 584 -6.38 -29.77 -19.74
CA HIS A 584 -5.68 -28.64 -19.14
C HIS A 584 -4.19 -28.77 -19.44
N VAL A 585 -3.58 -27.69 -19.93
CA VAL A 585 -2.20 -27.72 -20.40
C VAL A 585 -1.44 -26.53 -19.84
N TRP A 586 -0.35 -26.77 -19.11
CA TRP A 586 0.38 -25.70 -18.46
C TRP A 586 1.89 -25.94 -18.46
N ARG A 587 2.64 -24.84 -18.49
CA ARG A 587 4.09 -24.87 -18.32
C ARG A 587 4.44 -25.04 -16.84
N SER A 588 5.31 -25.99 -16.53
CA SER A 588 5.98 -26.07 -15.23
C SER A 588 7.10 -25.02 -15.18
N THR A 589 6.84 -23.89 -14.54
CA THR A 589 7.84 -22.84 -14.34
C THR A 589 7.54 -22.05 -13.06
N VAL A 590 8.60 -21.58 -12.39
CA VAL A 590 8.49 -20.63 -11.27
C VAL A 590 8.48 -19.17 -11.74
N SER A 591 8.75 -18.92 -13.02
CA SER A 591 8.74 -17.58 -13.61
C SER A 591 7.32 -17.18 -14.01
N LYS A 592 6.80 -16.13 -13.38
CA LYS A 592 5.50 -15.54 -13.73
C LYS A 592 5.42 -15.12 -15.20
N ALA A 593 6.48 -14.50 -15.73
CA ALA A 593 6.53 -14.02 -17.11
C ALA A 593 6.37 -15.13 -18.17
N ASN A 594 6.86 -16.33 -17.85
CA ASN A 594 6.88 -17.48 -18.76
C ASN A 594 5.75 -18.48 -18.48
N TYR A 595 4.95 -18.27 -17.43
CA TYR A 595 3.82 -19.12 -17.11
C TYR A 595 2.76 -18.98 -18.20
N ARG A 596 2.26 -20.12 -18.68
CA ARG A 596 1.22 -20.21 -19.71
C ARG A 596 0.30 -21.35 -19.35
N PHE A 597 -1.00 -21.09 -19.47
CA PHE A 597 -2.07 -22.05 -19.20
C PHE A 597 -3.06 -22.03 -20.36
N PHE A 598 -3.40 -23.21 -20.85
CA PHE A 598 -4.31 -23.39 -21.98
C PHE A 598 -5.39 -24.42 -21.65
N MET A 599 -6.60 -24.12 -22.10
CA MET A 599 -7.65 -25.11 -22.26
C MET A 599 -7.62 -25.63 -23.69
N VAL A 600 -7.65 -26.95 -23.83
CA VAL A 600 -7.53 -27.61 -25.13
C VAL A 600 -8.67 -28.57 -25.33
N ARG A 601 -9.23 -28.53 -26.53
CA ARG A 601 -10.24 -29.47 -26.99
C ARG A 601 -9.70 -30.24 -28.18
N ILE A 602 -9.76 -31.56 -28.12
CA ILE A 602 -9.48 -32.44 -29.25
C ILE A 602 -10.78 -33.13 -29.65
N SER A 603 -11.00 -33.28 -30.96
CA SER A 603 -12.07 -34.09 -31.54
C SER A 603 -11.55 -34.89 -32.73
N GLY A 604 -11.84 -36.19 -32.79
CA GLY A 604 -11.38 -37.10 -33.85
C GLY A 604 -10.24 -38.05 -33.42
N ASN A 605 -9.83 -38.92 -34.33
CA ASN A 605 -8.87 -39.99 -34.05
C ASN A 605 -7.41 -39.53 -34.27
N PRO A 606 -6.43 -40.25 -33.69
CA PRO A 606 -5.03 -40.00 -33.99
C PRO A 606 -4.70 -39.99 -35.49
N GLY A 607 -3.98 -38.95 -35.93
CA GLY A 607 -3.66 -38.67 -37.34
C GLY A 607 -4.74 -37.89 -38.10
N SER A 608 -5.96 -37.75 -37.57
CA SER A 608 -7.06 -37.00 -38.19
C SER A 608 -7.97 -36.40 -37.10
N ARG A 609 -7.50 -35.31 -36.48
CA ARG A 609 -8.19 -34.64 -35.38
C ARG A 609 -8.19 -33.12 -35.51
N THR A 610 -9.27 -32.50 -35.04
CA THR A 610 -9.34 -31.04 -34.85
C THR A 610 -8.92 -30.70 -33.43
N ILE A 611 -8.02 -29.74 -33.29
CA ILE A 611 -7.53 -29.27 -31.99
C ILE A 611 -7.87 -27.79 -31.85
N THR A 612 -8.64 -27.45 -30.82
CA THR A 612 -9.02 -26.07 -30.50
C THR A 612 -8.36 -25.67 -29.20
N THR A 613 -7.69 -24.52 -29.19
CA THR A 613 -6.96 -24.04 -28.01
C THR A 613 -7.49 -22.70 -27.55
N ARG A 614 -7.48 -22.49 -26.24
CA ARG A 614 -7.78 -21.19 -25.63
C ARG A 614 -6.76 -20.91 -24.54
N ARG A 615 -5.98 -19.84 -24.72
CA ARG A 615 -5.12 -19.32 -23.65
C ARG A 615 -6.00 -18.77 -22.53
N VAL A 616 -5.71 -19.14 -21.30
CA VAL A 616 -6.34 -18.57 -20.10
C VAL A 616 -5.41 -17.47 -19.59
N PRO A 617 -5.81 -16.18 -19.68
CA PRO A 617 -5.02 -15.08 -19.15
C PRO A 617 -4.97 -15.17 -17.61
N ILE A 618 -3.80 -14.95 -17.03
CA ILE A 618 -3.67 -14.70 -15.60
C ILE A 618 -3.84 -13.20 -15.39
N ILE A 619 -4.81 -12.81 -14.57
CA ILE A 619 -5.14 -11.41 -14.28
C ILE A 619 -4.57 -11.05 -12.91
N ASP A 620 -3.25 -11.10 -12.78
CA ASP A 620 -2.54 -10.77 -11.53
C ASP A 620 -1.67 -9.50 -11.64
N GLU A 621 -1.58 -8.89 -12.84
CA GLU A 621 -0.79 -7.69 -13.13
C GLU A 621 -1.46 -6.79 -14.19
N ALA A 622 -0.88 -5.59 -14.39
CA ALA A 622 -1.32 -4.64 -15.41
C ALA A 622 -1.24 -5.26 -16.82
N GLN A 623 -2.37 -5.26 -17.54
CA GLN A 623 -2.48 -5.84 -18.87
C GLN A 623 -2.36 -4.78 -19.95
N THR A 624 -1.53 -5.04 -20.96
CA THR A 624 -1.49 -4.25 -22.20
C THR A 624 -2.32 -4.96 -23.26
N TRP A 625 -3.45 -4.36 -23.66
CA TRP A 625 -4.24 -4.87 -24.79
C TRP A 625 -3.70 -4.33 -26.11
N ALA A 626 -3.15 -5.20 -26.95
CA ALA A 626 -2.66 -4.82 -28.28
C ALA A 626 -3.79 -4.59 -29.29
N ALA A 627 -4.96 -5.19 -29.06
CA ALA A 627 -6.14 -5.07 -29.93
C ALA A 627 -7.26 -4.28 -29.24
N LYS A 628 -8.08 -3.58 -30.05
CA LYS A 628 -9.25 -2.83 -29.59
C LYS A 628 -10.18 -3.73 -28.77
N GLN A 629 -10.36 -3.38 -27.49
CA GLN A 629 -11.36 -3.98 -26.63
C GLN A 629 -12.65 -3.16 -26.66
N THR A 630 -13.79 -3.84 -26.73
CA THR A 630 -15.11 -3.19 -26.65
C THR A 630 -15.80 -3.66 -25.38
N PHE A 631 -16.00 -2.74 -24.44
CA PHE A 631 -16.75 -2.99 -23.20
C PHE A 631 -18.19 -2.50 -23.40
N SER A 632 -19.14 -3.43 -23.47
CA SER A 632 -20.56 -3.13 -23.72
C SER A 632 -21.31 -2.62 -22.50
N ALA A 633 -20.80 -2.86 -21.28
CA ALA A 633 -21.45 -2.48 -20.02
C ALA A 633 -20.77 -1.30 -19.29
N GLY A 634 -19.85 -0.60 -19.97
CA GLY A 634 -19.05 0.47 -19.36
C GLY A 634 -17.84 -0.04 -18.57
N LEU A 635 -17.01 0.90 -18.12
CA LEU A 635 -15.85 0.67 -17.26
C LEU A 635 -16.07 1.45 -15.96
N SER A 636 -15.93 0.81 -14.79
CA SER A 636 -16.00 1.47 -13.48
C SER A 636 -14.61 1.51 -12.83
N GLY A 637 -14.12 2.69 -12.48
CA GLY A 637 -12.82 2.90 -11.83
C GLY A 637 -12.08 4.14 -12.31
N GLU A 638 -10.92 4.43 -11.73
CA GLU A 638 -10.04 5.51 -12.16
C GLU A 638 -9.24 5.10 -13.42
N LEU A 639 -9.25 5.96 -14.44
CA LEU A 639 -8.41 5.82 -15.63
C LEU A 639 -7.28 6.85 -15.53
N SER A 640 -6.08 6.42 -15.15
CA SER A 640 -4.88 7.28 -15.12
C SER A 640 -4.05 7.10 -16.40
N GLY A 641 -3.92 8.15 -17.22
CA GLY A 641 -3.06 8.15 -18.41
C GLY A 641 -3.45 9.17 -19.46
N ASN A 642 -2.49 9.55 -20.32
CA ASN A 642 -2.74 10.38 -21.49
C ASN A 642 -3.33 9.52 -22.63
N ALA A 643 -4.38 10.01 -23.30
CA ALA A 643 -4.88 9.37 -24.51
C ALA A 643 -3.89 9.60 -25.66
N ALA A 644 -2.89 8.71 -25.79
CA ALA A 644 -1.77 8.84 -26.72
C ALA A 644 -2.17 9.01 -28.21
N THR A 645 -3.41 8.64 -28.57
CA THR A 645 -3.96 8.74 -29.94
C THR A 645 -5.06 9.78 -30.10
N ALA A 646 -5.42 10.50 -29.04
CA ALA A 646 -6.47 11.52 -29.13
C ALA A 646 -5.91 12.76 -29.84
N THR A 647 -6.01 12.77 -31.17
CA THR A 647 -5.68 13.94 -31.99
C THR A 647 -6.80 14.96 -32.08
N LYS A 648 -8.00 14.61 -31.59
CA LYS A 648 -9.21 15.43 -31.66
C LYS A 648 -10.19 15.12 -30.52
N LEU A 649 -10.85 16.15 -29.97
CA LEU A 649 -11.98 16.02 -29.08
C LEU A 649 -13.20 15.46 -29.84
N LYS A 650 -13.81 14.38 -29.32
CA LYS A 650 -15.03 13.79 -29.91
C LYS A 650 -16.16 14.82 -30.04
N THR A 651 -16.27 15.73 -29.07
CA THR A 651 -17.19 16.87 -29.11
C THR A 651 -16.38 18.15 -28.93
N ALA A 652 -16.24 18.93 -30.01
CA ALA A 652 -15.58 20.23 -29.99
C ALA A 652 -16.26 21.19 -29.00
N ARG A 653 -15.48 22.05 -28.35
CA ARG A 653 -15.97 23.07 -27.42
C ARG A 653 -15.70 24.45 -27.99
N ASN A 654 -16.57 25.42 -27.68
CA ASN A 654 -16.32 26.81 -28.04
C ASN A 654 -15.48 27.47 -26.93
N ILE A 655 -14.36 28.09 -27.29
CA ILE A 655 -13.54 28.91 -26.41
C ILE A 655 -13.63 30.33 -26.94
N ASN A 656 -14.25 31.24 -26.16
CA ASN A 656 -14.53 32.62 -26.57
C ASN A 656 -15.21 32.71 -27.97
N GLY A 657 -16.18 31.82 -28.23
CA GLY A 657 -16.90 31.75 -29.51
C GLY A 657 -16.17 31.03 -30.65
N VAL A 658 -14.88 30.71 -30.51
CA VAL A 658 -14.10 29.96 -31.50
C VAL A 658 -14.19 28.46 -31.20
N LYS A 659 -14.59 27.67 -32.20
CA LYS A 659 -14.72 26.21 -32.09
C LYS A 659 -13.33 25.57 -32.00
N PHE A 660 -13.07 24.83 -30.94
CA PHE A 660 -11.81 24.14 -30.67
C PHE A 660 -12.05 22.64 -30.48
N ASP A 661 -11.27 21.84 -31.20
CA ASP A 661 -11.29 20.38 -31.13
C ASP A 661 -9.90 19.78 -30.93
N GLY A 662 -8.87 20.60 -30.71
CA GLY A 662 -7.51 20.15 -30.39
C GLY A 662 -6.65 19.73 -31.59
N THR A 663 -7.15 19.81 -32.82
CA THR A 663 -6.35 19.41 -34.01
C THR A 663 -5.30 20.45 -34.42
N GLY A 664 -5.29 21.63 -33.81
CA GLY A 664 -4.34 22.71 -34.08
C GLY A 664 -4.46 23.84 -33.05
N ASP A 665 -3.56 24.82 -33.14
CA ASP A 665 -3.56 25.99 -32.25
C ASP A 665 -4.86 26.79 -32.38
N ILE A 666 -5.36 27.29 -31.26
CA ILE A 666 -6.52 28.18 -31.25
C ILE A 666 -6.07 29.61 -31.55
N ASN A 667 -6.64 30.21 -32.59
CA ASN A 667 -6.39 31.62 -32.92
C ASN A 667 -7.58 32.49 -32.51
N ILE A 668 -7.35 33.45 -31.62
CA ILE A 668 -8.38 34.35 -31.08
C ILE A 668 -8.23 35.71 -31.77
N ASN A 669 -8.91 35.89 -32.91
CA ASN A 669 -8.81 37.09 -33.77
C ASN A 669 -9.55 38.34 -33.23
N THR A 670 -9.64 38.51 -31.92
CA THR A 670 -10.37 39.63 -31.30
C THR A 670 -9.47 40.39 -30.34
N LEU A 671 -9.35 41.70 -30.53
CA LEU A 671 -8.73 42.61 -29.56
C LEU A 671 -9.69 42.78 -28.38
N VAL A 672 -9.38 42.14 -27.26
CA VAL A 672 -10.14 42.29 -26.01
C VAL A 672 -9.43 43.31 -25.13
N SER A 673 -10.19 44.23 -24.51
CA SER A 673 -9.65 45.22 -23.57
C SER A 673 -8.92 44.50 -22.43
N ARG A 674 -7.68 44.88 -22.16
CA ARG A 674 -6.86 44.34 -21.06
C ARG A 674 -7.06 45.09 -19.74
N ASN A 675 -8.22 45.73 -19.57
CA ASN A 675 -8.57 46.64 -18.48
C ASN A 675 -7.69 47.91 -18.46
N ARG A 676 -7.84 48.72 -17.41
CA ARG A 676 -7.11 49.99 -17.29
C ARG A 676 -5.60 49.85 -17.15
N VAL A 677 -4.89 50.76 -17.81
CA VAL A 677 -3.42 50.87 -17.79
C VAL A 677 -2.98 52.27 -17.42
N THR A 678 -1.86 52.44 -16.72
CA THR A 678 -1.28 53.77 -16.41
C THR A 678 -0.39 54.24 -17.56
N ALA A 679 -0.37 55.53 -17.86
CA ALA A 679 0.46 56.06 -18.93
C ALA A 679 1.94 55.78 -18.67
N LEU A 680 2.59 55.09 -19.61
CA LEU A 680 4.03 54.86 -19.58
C LEU A 680 4.78 56.21 -19.61
N SER A 681 5.92 56.27 -18.91
CA SER A 681 6.75 57.47 -18.79
C SER A 681 8.23 57.13 -18.95
N GLY A 682 9.05 58.12 -19.29
CA GLY A 682 10.49 57.94 -19.48
C GLY A 682 10.78 56.99 -20.63
N SER A 683 11.64 55.99 -20.39
CA SER A 683 11.97 54.93 -21.35
C SER A 683 11.20 53.62 -21.16
N ALA A 684 10.19 53.59 -20.27
CA ALA A 684 9.44 52.38 -19.96
C ALA A 684 8.70 51.84 -21.20
N LYS A 685 8.80 50.52 -21.42
CA LYS A 685 8.21 49.80 -22.55
C LYS A 685 6.87 49.15 -22.18
N GLY A 686 5.96 49.09 -23.15
CA GLY A 686 4.69 48.40 -23.01
C GLY A 686 4.80 46.88 -23.22
N THR A 687 3.67 46.20 -23.06
CA THR A 687 3.60 44.76 -23.38
C THR A 687 3.66 44.57 -24.90
N PRO A 688 4.52 43.68 -25.41
CA PRO A 688 4.62 43.43 -26.85
C PRO A 688 3.28 43.07 -27.51
N GLY A 689 3.12 43.49 -28.76
CA GLY A 689 1.98 43.25 -29.62
C GLY A 689 1.05 44.47 -29.78
N ILE A 690 -0.14 44.20 -30.32
CA ILE A 690 -1.24 45.17 -30.42
C ILE A 690 -2.13 44.96 -29.20
N GLN A 691 -2.22 45.96 -28.34
CA GLN A 691 -2.96 45.87 -27.08
C GLN A 691 -3.99 46.99 -26.97
N MET A 692 -5.19 46.66 -26.49
CA MET A 692 -6.23 47.64 -26.17
C MET A 692 -6.37 47.72 -24.66
N TYR A 693 -6.31 48.93 -24.13
CA TYR A 693 -6.47 49.23 -22.71
C TYR A 693 -7.49 50.35 -22.52
N GLU A 694 -7.85 50.58 -21.27
CA GLU A 694 -8.66 51.73 -20.87
C GLU A 694 -7.79 52.78 -20.15
N ALA A 695 -7.91 54.03 -20.54
CA ALA A 695 -7.41 55.16 -19.78
C ALA A 695 -8.46 55.56 -18.74
N TYR A 696 -8.03 55.69 -17.48
CA TYR A 696 -8.94 56.05 -16.39
C TYR A 696 -8.20 56.77 -15.26
N ASN A 697 -8.11 58.09 -15.41
CA ASN A 697 -7.59 59.05 -14.45
C ASN A 697 -6.19 58.67 -13.91
N ASN A 698 -5.28 58.34 -14.83
CA ASN A 698 -4.03 57.65 -14.53
C ASN A 698 -2.86 58.13 -15.43
N GLY A 699 -2.71 59.45 -15.56
CA GLY A 699 -1.55 60.07 -16.21
C GLY A 699 -1.66 60.23 -17.73
N TYR A 700 -2.79 59.85 -18.34
CA TYR A 700 -3.10 60.15 -19.73
C TYR A 700 -3.59 61.61 -19.90
N PRO A 701 -3.47 62.21 -21.10
CA PRO A 701 -3.93 63.58 -21.39
C PRO A 701 -5.44 63.81 -21.19
N TYR A 702 -6.22 62.73 -21.19
CA TYR A 702 -7.66 62.77 -21.02
C TYR A 702 -8.10 61.76 -19.99
N THR A 703 -9.09 62.14 -19.17
CA THR A 703 -9.41 61.43 -17.93
C THR A 703 -9.95 60.02 -18.18
N TYR A 704 -10.75 59.82 -19.24
CA TYR A 704 -11.35 58.52 -19.55
C TYR A 704 -11.26 58.24 -21.04
N GLY A 705 -10.89 57.03 -21.44
CA GLY A 705 -10.74 56.71 -22.85
C GLY A 705 -10.30 55.29 -23.11
N ASN A 706 -10.07 54.98 -24.39
CA ASN A 706 -9.43 53.74 -24.81
C ASN A 706 -8.04 54.05 -25.37
N VAL A 707 -7.06 53.23 -25.02
CA VAL A 707 -5.68 53.33 -25.48
C VAL A 707 -5.38 52.13 -26.36
N LEU A 708 -4.98 52.40 -27.60
CA LEU A 708 -4.38 51.41 -28.48
C LEU A 708 -2.86 51.54 -28.38
N HIS A 709 -2.21 50.51 -27.86
CA HIS A 709 -0.76 50.40 -27.76
C HIS A 709 -0.23 49.47 -28.86
N LEU A 710 0.79 49.92 -29.58
CA LEU A 710 1.34 49.27 -30.75
C LEU A 710 2.85 49.10 -30.58
N THR A 711 3.34 47.85 -30.60
CA THR A 711 4.78 47.58 -30.66
C THR A 711 5.18 46.94 -31.99
N GLY A 712 6.41 47.20 -32.44
CA GLY A 712 7.02 46.43 -33.52
C GLY A 712 7.14 44.95 -33.15
N VAL A 713 7.08 44.06 -34.16
CA VAL A 713 7.28 42.61 -33.98
C VAL A 713 8.76 42.28 -33.80
N SER A 714 9.63 42.99 -34.51
CA SER A 714 11.10 42.82 -34.48
C SER A 714 11.86 44.05 -34.00
N ALA A 715 11.22 45.22 -33.97
CA ALA A 715 11.81 46.49 -33.54
C ALA A 715 11.22 46.93 -32.19
N VAL A 716 12.03 47.61 -31.37
CA VAL A 716 11.63 48.06 -30.01
C VAL A 716 10.89 49.41 -30.00
N GLY A 717 10.46 49.89 -31.17
CA GLY A 717 9.70 51.12 -31.33
C GLY A 717 8.23 50.91 -30.94
N GLU A 718 7.64 51.91 -30.28
CA GLU A 718 6.30 51.83 -29.72
C GLU A 718 5.47 53.09 -30.05
N GLY A 719 4.16 52.91 -30.15
CA GLY A 719 3.22 54.00 -30.39
C GLY A 719 1.93 53.82 -29.59
N GLU A 720 1.33 54.93 -29.21
CA GLU A 720 0.04 54.94 -28.53
C GLU A 720 -0.93 55.92 -29.16
N LEU A 721 -2.18 55.47 -29.34
CA LEU A 721 -3.34 56.30 -29.70
C LEU A 721 -4.35 56.22 -28.55
N LEU A 722 -4.67 57.37 -27.97
CA LEU A 722 -5.73 57.53 -26.99
C LEU A 722 -6.96 58.15 -27.66
N ILE A 723 -8.12 57.51 -27.50
CA ILE A 723 -9.43 58.09 -27.83
C ILE A 723 -10.14 58.35 -26.52
N GLY A 724 -10.35 59.63 -26.19
CA GLY A 724 -11.10 60.03 -25.00
C GLY A 724 -12.58 59.63 -25.11
N TRP A 725 -13.27 59.52 -23.98
CA TRP A 725 -14.73 59.41 -23.97
C TRP A 725 -15.32 60.80 -23.79
N SER A 726 -16.20 61.22 -24.68
CA SER A 726 -16.72 62.60 -24.72
C SER A 726 -17.49 63.05 -23.48
N GLY A 727 -17.78 62.14 -22.53
CA GLY A 727 -18.48 62.41 -21.28
C GLY A 727 -19.97 62.80 -21.45
N THR A 728 -20.42 63.00 -22.69
CA THR A 728 -21.78 63.37 -23.06
C THR A 728 -22.21 62.54 -24.26
N SER A 729 -23.39 61.90 -24.20
CA SER A 729 -23.92 61.11 -25.31
C SER A 729 -23.98 61.94 -26.60
N GLY A 730 -23.38 61.43 -27.68
CA GLY A 730 -23.30 62.12 -28.98
C GLY A 730 -22.25 63.24 -29.06
N GLY A 731 -21.53 63.55 -27.98
CA GLY A 731 -20.44 64.52 -27.99
C GLY A 731 -19.20 64.00 -28.72
N TYR A 732 -18.40 64.91 -29.28
CA TYR A 732 -17.14 64.58 -29.95
C TYR A 732 -16.03 64.30 -28.93
N ALA A 733 -15.33 63.18 -29.10
CA ALA A 733 -14.20 62.79 -28.27
C ALA A 733 -12.88 63.43 -28.77
N PRO A 734 -11.98 63.87 -27.86
CA PRO A 734 -10.62 64.22 -28.25
C PRO A 734 -9.79 62.94 -28.48
N ALA A 735 -8.79 63.04 -29.36
CA ALA A 735 -7.83 61.96 -29.61
C ALA A 735 -6.41 62.48 -29.45
N TYR A 736 -5.52 61.63 -28.94
CA TYR A 736 -4.12 61.97 -28.68
C TYR A 736 -3.20 60.87 -29.19
N ILE A 737 -2.02 61.24 -29.67
CA ILE A 737 -0.99 60.31 -30.14
C ILE A 737 0.35 60.61 -29.50
N ARG A 738 1.15 59.57 -29.30
CA ARG A 738 2.57 59.69 -28.95
C ARG A 738 3.36 58.50 -29.48
N SER A 739 4.68 58.62 -29.49
CA SER A 739 5.56 57.53 -29.89
C SER A 739 6.84 57.48 -29.06
N ARG A 740 7.51 56.33 -29.12
CA ARG A 740 8.83 56.07 -28.58
C ARG A 740 9.68 55.46 -29.69
N ARG A 741 10.88 56.02 -29.90
CA ARG A 741 11.82 55.56 -30.93
C ARG A 741 12.26 54.10 -30.67
N ASP A 742 12.67 53.43 -31.73
CA ASP A 742 13.17 52.04 -31.76
C ASP A 742 14.58 51.84 -31.19
N THR A 743 14.86 52.44 -30.03
CA THR A 743 16.05 52.15 -29.20
C THR A 743 15.64 51.89 -27.75
N ASP A 744 16.47 51.19 -26.98
CA ASP A 744 16.12 50.77 -25.60
C ASP A 744 16.11 51.93 -24.59
N ASP A 745 16.82 53.01 -24.88
CA ASP A 745 16.94 54.21 -24.05
C ASP A 745 16.02 55.36 -24.48
N ALA A 746 15.32 55.20 -25.61
CA ALA A 746 14.42 56.21 -26.15
C ALA A 746 13.34 56.60 -25.13
N GLN A 747 13.15 57.91 -24.99
CA GLN A 747 12.08 58.49 -24.18
C GLN A 747 10.77 58.54 -24.98
N TRP A 748 9.64 58.40 -24.30
CA TRP A 748 8.34 58.72 -24.87
C TRP A 748 8.28 60.20 -25.29
N SER A 749 7.72 60.46 -26.46
CA SER A 749 7.32 61.82 -26.82
C SER A 749 6.25 62.33 -25.87
N GLY A 750 6.15 63.65 -25.75
CA GLY A 750 4.93 64.26 -25.20
C GLY A 750 3.70 63.84 -26.00
N TRP A 751 2.54 63.89 -25.38
CA TRP A 751 1.28 63.64 -26.06
C TRP A 751 0.91 64.80 -26.97
N ALA A 752 0.58 64.49 -28.22
CA ALA A 752 0.08 65.45 -29.19
C ALA A 752 -1.42 65.22 -29.40
N GLN A 753 -2.21 66.28 -29.32
CA GLN A 753 -3.64 66.21 -29.60
C GLN A 753 -3.91 66.22 -31.10
N ILE A 754 -4.82 65.36 -31.55
CA ILE A 754 -5.31 65.33 -32.93
C ILE A 754 -6.53 66.25 -33.02
N TYR A 755 -6.44 67.29 -33.85
CA TYR A 755 -7.55 68.20 -34.11
C TYR A 755 -8.40 67.73 -35.28
N THR A 756 -9.71 67.99 -35.18
CA THR A 756 -10.69 67.65 -36.22
C THR A 756 -11.57 68.86 -36.54
N THR A 757 -12.41 68.76 -37.56
CA THR A 757 -13.40 69.81 -37.87
C THR A 757 -14.39 70.05 -36.72
N ALA A 758 -14.68 69.01 -35.93
CA ALA A 758 -15.53 69.08 -34.74
C ALA A 758 -14.76 69.45 -33.45
N HIS A 759 -13.43 69.30 -33.47
CA HIS A 759 -12.54 69.61 -32.35
C HIS A 759 -11.35 70.44 -32.84
N LYS A 760 -11.60 71.72 -33.09
CA LYS A 760 -10.65 72.65 -33.71
C LYS A 760 -9.58 73.11 -32.71
N PRO A 761 -8.37 73.42 -33.17
CA PRO A 761 -7.34 74.00 -32.31
C PRO A 761 -7.75 75.40 -31.84
N SER A 762 -7.28 75.81 -30.65
CA SER A 762 -7.39 77.21 -30.22
C SER A 762 -6.39 78.08 -31.00
N PRO A 763 -6.59 79.42 -31.03
CA PRO A 763 -5.61 80.34 -31.58
C PRO A 763 -4.19 80.14 -31.01
N GLY A 764 -4.08 79.82 -29.72
CA GLY A 764 -2.79 79.53 -29.09
C GLY A 764 -2.13 78.26 -29.64
N ASP A 765 -2.92 77.22 -29.91
CA ASP A 765 -2.41 75.92 -30.40
C ASP A 765 -1.84 76.00 -31.83
N ILE A 766 -2.27 76.99 -32.62
CA ILE A 766 -1.75 77.25 -33.98
C ILE A 766 -0.79 78.44 -34.04
N GLY A 767 -0.46 79.06 -32.90
CA GLY A 767 0.41 80.25 -32.87
C GLY A 767 -0.20 81.51 -33.49
N ALA A 768 -1.53 81.66 -33.47
CA ALA A 768 -2.20 82.87 -33.92
C ALA A 768 -2.00 84.02 -32.94
N TYR A 769 -1.79 85.23 -33.46
CA TYR A 769 -1.62 86.44 -32.66
C TYR A 769 -2.89 86.78 -31.87
N THR A 770 -2.70 87.21 -30.62
CA THR A 770 -3.77 87.78 -29.80
C THR A 770 -4.24 89.12 -30.37
N LYS A 771 -5.46 89.55 -30.01
CA LYS A 771 -5.98 90.87 -30.41
C LYS A 771 -5.05 92.02 -29.98
N ALA A 772 -4.41 91.90 -28.82
CA ALA A 772 -3.44 92.87 -28.33
C ALA A 772 -2.18 92.93 -29.21
N GLU A 773 -1.64 91.76 -29.59
CA GLU A 773 -0.49 91.68 -30.51
C GLU A 773 -0.82 92.18 -31.91
N CYS A 774 -2.02 91.89 -32.43
CA CYS A 774 -2.47 92.47 -33.70
C CYS A 774 -2.61 94.00 -33.60
N ASN A 775 -3.22 94.51 -32.53
CA ASN A 775 -3.42 95.97 -32.35
C ASN A 775 -2.11 96.75 -32.14
N SER A 776 -1.06 96.10 -31.61
CA SER A 776 0.25 96.73 -31.46
C SER A 776 1.10 96.65 -32.73
N ARG A 777 0.84 95.69 -33.61
CA ARG A 777 1.61 95.47 -34.86
C ARG A 777 0.99 96.10 -36.09
N PHE A 778 -0.33 96.32 -36.11
CA PHE A 778 -1.05 96.77 -37.30
C PHE A 778 -1.82 98.08 -37.06
N ILE A 779 -2.03 98.85 -38.14
CA ILE A 779 -2.85 100.07 -38.12
C ILE A 779 -4.31 99.67 -37.94
N THR A 780 -4.93 100.18 -36.88
CA THR A 780 -6.32 99.86 -36.51
C THR A 780 -7.32 100.95 -36.89
N GLY A 781 -6.83 102.10 -37.35
CA GLY A 781 -7.66 103.21 -37.82
C GLY A 781 -6.82 104.32 -38.47
N ILE A 782 -7.47 105.13 -39.32
CA ILE A 782 -6.86 106.29 -40.00
C ILE A 782 -7.77 107.50 -39.77
N ARG A 783 -7.20 108.67 -39.44
CA ARG A 783 -7.95 109.92 -39.29
C ARG A 783 -7.14 111.13 -39.75
N LEU A 784 -7.79 112.28 -39.81
CA LEU A 784 -7.11 113.58 -39.93
C LEU A 784 -6.93 114.20 -38.54
N GLY A 785 -5.73 114.70 -38.25
CA GLY A 785 -5.39 115.33 -36.98
C GLY A 785 -5.89 116.77 -36.85
N GLY A 786 -5.25 117.51 -35.94
CA GLY A 786 -5.57 118.91 -35.68
C GLY A 786 -5.42 119.80 -36.91
N LEU A 787 -6.33 120.76 -37.08
CA LEU A 787 -6.29 121.75 -38.14
C LEU A 787 -5.08 122.69 -37.93
N SER A 788 -4.28 122.86 -38.97
CA SER A 788 -3.25 123.89 -39.04
C SER A 788 -3.58 124.83 -40.20
N SER A 789 -3.28 126.12 -40.04
CA SER A 789 -3.63 127.16 -41.02
C SER A 789 -2.43 128.06 -41.23
N LEU A 790 -2.10 128.36 -42.48
CA LEU A 790 -1.02 129.28 -42.85
C LEU A 790 -1.52 130.28 -43.90
N PRO A 791 -1.13 131.56 -43.79
CA PRO A 791 -1.48 132.56 -44.79
C PRO A 791 -0.74 132.30 -46.10
N THR A 792 -1.44 132.41 -47.22
CA THR A 792 -0.91 132.26 -48.59
C THR A 792 -0.77 133.60 -49.32
N TRP A 793 -1.43 134.66 -48.83
CA TRP A 793 -1.43 135.98 -49.48
C TRP A 793 -0.14 136.80 -49.28
N ASN A 794 0.65 136.56 -48.21
CA ASN A 794 1.90 137.29 -47.91
C ASN A 794 3.06 136.36 -47.51
N GLY A 795 3.07 135.14 -48.06
CA GLY A 795 4.10 134.15 -47.79
C GLY A 795 3.94 132.95 -48.72
N THR A 796 4.94 132.07 -48.78
CA THR A 796 4.94 130.90 -49.69
C THR A 796 3.87 129.84 -49.38
N GLY A 797 2.96 130.08 -48.42
CA GLY A 797 1.93 129.14 -48.02
C GLY A 797 2.45 127.93 -47.27
N TRP A 798 1.89 126.75 -47.56
CA TRP A 798 2.35 125.46 -47.03
C TRP A 798 3.52 124.91 -47.84
N HIS A 799 4.63 124.56 -47.19
CA HIS A 799 5.68 123.74 -47.81
C HIS A 799 5.28 122.26 -47.83
N ASP A 800 5.76 121.51 -48.81
CA ASP A 800 5.56 120.06 -48.90
C ASP A 800 6.00 119.38 -47.61
N ARG A 801 5.02 118.95 -46.81
CA ARG A 801 5.25 118.30 -45.52
C ARG A 801 4.65 116.91 -45.56
N SER A 802 5.52 115.90 -45.57
CA SER A 802 5.11 114.49 -45.59
C SER A 802 4.07 114.18 -44.52
N GLY A 803 3.07 113.39 -44.89
CA GLY A 803 1.99 112.97 -44.00
C GLY A 803 0.95 114.05 -43.68
N HIS A 804 0.89 115.17 -44.42
CA HIS A 804 -0.18 116.17 -44.31
C HIS A 804 -0.97 116.25 -45.60
N VAL A 805 -2.27 116.50 -45.47
CA VAL A 805 -3.19 116.76 -46.59
C VAL A 805 -3.81 118.13 -46.43
N LEU A 806 -3.92 118.86 -47.54
CA LEU A 806 -4.72 120.09 -47.60
C LEU A 806 -6.19 119.72 -47.47
N THR A 807 -6.88 120.40 -46.55
CA THR A 807 -8.26 120.08 -46.17
C THR A 807 -9.21 121.25 -46.33
N GLY A 808 -8.69 122.43 -46.63
CA GLY A 808 -9.50 123.61 -46.90
C GLY A 808 -8.64 124.76 -47.42
N VAL A 809 -9.30 125.66 -48.14
CA VAL A 809 -8.78 126.97 -48.52
C VAL A 809 -9.81 128.00 -48.09
N VAL A 810 -9.37 129.12 -47.54
CA VAL A 810 -10.24 130.19 -47.07
C VAL A 810 -9.88 131.45 -47.83
N ASN A 811 -10.90 132.06 -48.42
CA ASN A 811 -10.86 133.41 -48.95
C ASN A 811 -11.91 134.22 -48.17
N SER A 812 -11.44 135.27 -47.52
CA SER A 812 -12.14 136.07 -46.53
C SER A 812 -12.54 137.44 -47.08
N ASN A 813 -12.01 137.82 -48.25
CA ASN A 813 -12.12 139.15 -48.84
C ASN A 813 -12.80 139.14 -50.23
N THR A 814 -13.25 137.97 -50.70
CA THR A 814 -13.99 137.74 -51.96
C THR A 814 -13.25 138.11 -53.25
N ASP A 815 -11.92 138.27 -53.19
CA ASP A 815 -11.10 138.41 -54.41
C ASP A 815 -10.83 137.04 -55.08
N GLU A 816 -10.00 136.98 -56.12
CA GLU A 816 -9.67 135.70 -56.79
C GLU A 816 -8.49 134.96 -56.13
N LEU A 817 -7.92 135.50 -55.05
CA LEU A 817 -6.74 134.98 -54.37
C LEU A 817 -7.15 134.20 -53.11
N ILE A 818 -6.35 133.19 -52.74
CA ILE A 818 -6.60 132.43 -51.52
C ILE A 818 -5.84 133.12 -50.37
N ASP A 819 -6.55 133.46 -49.30
CA ASP A 819 -5.93 134.09 -48.13
C ASP A 819 -5.21 133.06 -47.25
N ILE A 820 -5.83 131.91 -47.00
CA ILE A 820 -5.33 130.90 -46.06
C ILE A 820 -5.50 129.50 -46.65
N ALA A 821 -4.45 128.69 -46.57
CA ALA A 821 -4.52 127.26 -46.81
C ALA A 821 -4.51 126.49 -45.48
N GLN A 822 -5.38 125.49 -45.37
CA GLN A 822 -5.53 124.66 -44.19
C GLN A 822 -5.08 123.22 -44.48
N ALA A 823 -4.21 122.68 -43.64
CA ALA A 823 -3.75 121.30 -43.74
C ALA A 823 -3.96 120.56 -42.42
N ARG A 824 -4.12 119.24 -42.52
CA ARG A 824 -4.18 118.33 -41.37
C ARG A 824 -3.22 117.17 -41.58
N PRO A 825 -2.51 116.70 -40.55
CA PRO A 825 -1.75 115.47 -40.65
C PRO A 825 -2.69 114.28 -40.81
N VAL A 826 -2.34 113.33 -41.67
CA VAL A 826 -2.91 111.99 -41.64
C VAL A 826 -2.36 111.30 -40.40
N GLN A 827 -3.22 110.67 -39.61
CA GLN A 827 -2.83 109.95 -38.40
C GLN A 827 -3.21 108.47 -38.49
N TYR A 828 -2.32 107.61 -38.00
CA TYR A 828 -2.54 106.17 -37.85
C TYR A 828 -2.75 105.82 -36.39
N CYS A 829 -3.76 105.00 -36.10
CA CYS A 829 -3.97 104.44 -34.77
C CYS A 829 -3.21 103.12 -34.65
N ILE A 830 -2.16 103.11 -33.83
CA ILE A 830 -1.38 101.92 -33.49
C ILE A 830 -1.42 101.80 -31.96
N ASN A 831 -1.81 100.64 -31.45
CA ASN A 831 -1.96 100.40 -30.00
C ASN A 831 -2.81 101.46 -29.27
N GLY A 832 -3.89 101.95 -29.89
CA GLY A 832 -4.77 102.97 -29.33
C GLY A 832 -4.18 104.40 -29.31
N THR A 833 -2.93 104.58 -29.75
CA THR A 833 -2.26 105.88 -29.84
C THR A 833 -2.24 106.36 -31.28
N TRP A 834 -2.54 107.65 -31.49
CA TRP A 834 -2.55 108.26 -32.81
C TRP A 834 -1.20 108.89 -33.14
N TYR A 835 -0.57 108.43 -34.21
CA TYR A 835 0.72 108.92 -34.70
C TYR A 835 0.53 109.66 -36.02
N ASN A 836 1.30 110.72 -36.28
CA ASN A 836 1.29 111.37 -37.60
C ASN A 836 2.01 110.49 -38.62
N ALA A 837 1.45 110.37 -39.82
CA ALA A 837 1.93 109.48 -40.89
C ALA A 837 3.36 109.76 -41.36
N GLY A 838 3.95 110.91 -41.01
CA GLY A 838 5.32 111.29 -41.31
C GLY A 838 6.28 111.30 -40.11
N SER A 839 5.87 110.80 -38.94
CA SER A 839 6.68 110.81 -37.71
C SER A 839 6.89 109.42 -37.07
N ILE A 840 6.75 108.34 -37.84
CA ILE A 840 7.13 106.98 -37.43
C ILE A 840 8.38 106.58 -38.18
#